data_AF-A0ABD5X684-F1
#
_entry.id   AF-A0ABD5X684-F1
#
_cell.length_a   1.000
_cell.length_b   1.000
_cell.length_c   1.000
_cell.angle_alpha   90.00
_cell.angle_beta   90.00
_cell.angle_gamma   90.00
#
_symmetry.space_group_name_H-M   'P 1'
#
loop_
_entity.id
_entity.type
_entity.pdbx_description
1 polymer ?
#
loop_
_entity_poly.entity_id
_entity_poly.type
_entity_poly.pdbx_seq_one_letter_code
_entity_poly.pdbx_strand_id
1 'polypeptide(L)'
;MSGDSFAFGRRRFLQAAGASLAGIGLSSNAGASKGRQATEAPAEDEYADILAAMDGDGSEENPYIITDIVELQAINGDLSAQYELGNDIDASVTADWNDGAGFDPLFREATDTTETAADGTENSGESADEESGTETSSDSDDTEGSDDQESDGSAATFTGVLRGNGNEIAGLTINRPDERGAGLFFINNGVVADVVITDATVAGKSAGIVAQSGNGGIGKVVADGTVTGEEAVGGIAGTTEGIVAEIEATVEVTGTNAVGGLVGTSNGNVINSTVSGTVDGDTDVGGVVGKSYNYVERSETDVAVSGTVRVGGLVGDMSGRVAGCTADGTVTGETNIGGVVGECWGELFGTVAKNSVEGEESVGGLIGENHGEVGVCSTHGAVTGTSRVGGLIGWAAAGTVVADSYTVVSTTGESAVGALVGLLGWEFLGDEATAELRRGYWNVDETDHDPVGRIEAGDGDVTVESKTITGIESDKFVGTAATEHMTAFNFQEHWQSRSDKAPVPHVQLPNVFDIAETSTSQLSVAADETFDIEVTVENTGEETATQRVSLLVNGDSFEHTETQLKPGESTQVVFEGLPAADIPVGTHSFTVQTGENSTEGTISVKSTTLGDEDTPSADNETATSTPEPDSTDDNGPGFGIGAALTGVGTGAYLLSHRLGRDTSTDD
;
A
#
# COMPACT_ATOMS: atom_id res chain seq x y z
N MET A 1 32.32 -34.15 16.42
CA MET A 1 31.47 -35.07 17.21
C MET A 1 30.34 -34.22 17.76
N SER A 2 29.07 -34.57 17.52
CA SER A 2 27.83 -33.88 17.96
C SER A 2 27.87 -32.34 17.82
N GLY A 3 27.22 -31.68 16.86
CA GLY A 3 26.00 -32.09 16.17
C GLY A 3 24.79 -31.61 16.98
N ASP A 4 24.37 -30.37 16.70
CA ASP A 4 23.10 -29.77 17.09
C ASP A 4 22.58 -29.02 15.86
N SER A 5 21.37 -29.37 15.42
CA SER A 5 20.67 -28.75 14.31
C SER A 5 19.85 -27.57 14.83
N PHE A 6 20.19 -26.34 14.43
CA PHE A 6 19.36 -25.17 14.71
C PHE A 6 18.20 -25.10 13.72
N ALA A 7 17.14 -25.85 14.01
CA ALA A 7 15.83 -25.63 13.41
C ALA A 7 15.21 -24.37 14.03
N PHE A 8 15.30 -23.24 13.34
CA PHE A 8 14.56 -22.01 13.69
C PHE A 8 13.11 -22.12 13.19
N GLY A 9 12.33 -22.99 13.83
CA GLY A 9 10.86 -22.95 13.72
C GLY A 9 10.30 -22.11 14.86
N ARG A 10 10.10 -20.80 14.65
CA ARG A 10 9.54 -19.90 15.67
C ARG A 10 8.06 -19.64 15.45
N ARG A 11 7.23 -20.58 15.93
CA ARG A 11 5.85 -20.24 16.31
C ARG A 11 5.89 -19.18 17.42
N ARG A 12 5.57 -17.93 17.07
CA ARG A 12 5.34 -16.82 18.01
C ARG A 12 3.89 -16.37 17.95
N PHE A 13 2.96 -17.28 18.23
CA PHE A 13 1.59 -16.90 18.54
C PHE A 13 1.44 -16.56 20.04
N LEU A 14 0.84 -15.40 20.29
CA LEU A 14 0.35 -14.86 21.57
C LEU A 14 1.33 -14.90 22.78
N GLN A 15 2.11 -13.83 22.97
CA GLN A 15 2.53 -13.42 24.32
C GLN A 15 2.70 -11.90 24.53
N ALA A 16 1.72 -11.11 24.08
CA ALA A 16 1.38 -9.79 24.60
C ALA A 16 -0.16 -9.73 24.59
N ALA A 17 -0.91 -9.47 25.68
CA ALA A 17 -0.60 -8.74 26.89
C ALA A 17 -0.81 -9.57 28.19
N GLY A 18 0.29 -9.78 28.94
CA GLY A 18 0.30 -10.51 30.22
C GLY A 18 0.45 -9.61 31.46
N ALA A 19 -0.06 -8.37 31.44
CA ALA A 19 0.09 -7.43 32.54
C ALA A 19 -0.87 -7.74 33.70
N SER A 20 -0.32 -8.27 34.80
CA SER A 20 -1.09 -8.63 36.00
C SER A 20 -1.68 -7.40 36.72
N LEU A 21 -2.97 -7.11 36.49
CA LEU A 21 -3.76 -6.21 37.34
C LEU A 21 -4.54 -7.00 38.39
N ALA A 22 -3.83 -7.50 39.40
CA ALA A 22 -4.46 -8.18 40.54
C ALA A 22 -5.20 -7.19 41.47
N GLY A 23 -6.51 -7.03 41.27
CA GLY A 23 -7.42 -6.72 42.37
C GLY A 23 -8.24 -5.43 42.30
N ILE A 24 -9.18 -5.34 41.35
CA ILE A 24 -10.48 -4.70 41.60
C ILE A 24 -11.56 -5.70 41.18
N GLY A 25 -12.47 -6.05 42.08
CA GLY A 25 -13.50 -7.04 41.81
C GLY A 25 -14.66 -6.46 41.01
N LEU A 26 -14.81 -6.89 39.76
CA LEU A 26 -16.05 -6.75 38.99
C LEU A 26 -16.75 -8.11 38.94
N SER A 27 -18.07 -8.10 39.17
CA SER A 27 -18.86 -9.32 39.20
C SER A 27 -19.01 -9.90 37.80
N SER A 28 -18.76 -11.19 37.65
CA SER A 28 -19.15 -11.95 36.46
C SER A 28 -20.65 -11.81 36.21
N ASN A 29 -21.04 -10.97 35.25
CA ASN A 29 -22.40 -11.00 34.72
C ASN A 29 -22.47 -12.18 33.76
N ALA A 30 -22.90 -13.34 34.27
CA ALA A 30 -23.03 -14.56 33.49
C ALA A 30 -24.21 -14.41 32.51
N GLY A 31 -23.93 -13.83 31.35
CA GLY A 31 -24.92 -13.43 30.35
C GLY A 31 -24.36 -13.23 28.95
N ALA A 32 -23.21 -13.85 28.62
CA ALA A 32 -22.77 -13.93 27.24
C ALA A 32 -23.75 -14.83 26.46
N SER A 33 -24.57 -14.22 25.60
CA SER A 33 -25.18 -14.93 24.49
C SER A 33 -24.07 -15.47 23.62
N LYS A 34 -24.05 -16.78 23.39
CA LYS A 34 -23.36 -17.29 22.21
C LYS A 34 -24.10 -16.72 21.00
N GLY A 35 -23.38 -16.06 20.10
CA GLY A 35 -23.91 -15.52 18.85
C GLY A 35 -24.68 -16.55 18.05
N ARG A 36 -25.54 -16.12 17.12
CA ARG A 36 -26.21 -17.01 16.19
C ARG A 36 -25.18 -17.64 15.26
N GLN A 37 -24.87 -18.91 15.49
CA GLN A 37 -24.37 -19.77 14.42
C GLN A 37 -25.54 -20.08 13.46
N ALA A 38 -25.73 -19.23 12.46
CA ALA A 38 -26.61 -19.51 11.34
C ALA A 38 -25.98 -20.60 10.45
N THR A 39 -26.81 -21.55 10.02
CA THR A 39 -26.38 -22.66 9.15
C THR A 39 -26.32 -22.29 7.68
N GLU A 40 -26.82 -21.11 7.31
CA GLU A 40 -26.89 -20.54 5.96
C GLU A 40 -26.64 -19.02 6.10
N ALA A 41 -26.19 -18.37 5.03
CA ALA A 41 -26.00 -16.92 5.01
C ALA A 41 -27.35 -16.19 5.14
N PRO A 42 -27.41 -15.01 5.79
CA PRO A 42 -28.58 -14.13 5.72
C PRO A 42 -28.87 -13.70 4.27
N ALA A 43 -30.14 -13.53 3.92
CA ALA A 43 -30.52 -13.02 2.60
C ALA A 43 -30.35 -11.49 2.52
N GLU A 44 -30.12 -10.96 1.32
CA GLU A 44 -29.89 -9.52 1.12
C GLU A 44 -31.05 -8.64 1.62
N ASP A 45 -32.30 -9.13 1.52
CA ASP A 45 -33.48 -8.42 2.01
C ASP A 45 -33.63 -8.45 3.55
N GLU A 46 -32.80 -9.23 4.25
CA GLU A 46 -32.75 -9.27 5.71
C GLU A 46 -31.72 -8.29 6.31
N TYR A 47 -30.73 -7.78 5.55
CA TYR A 47 -29.63 -6.97 6.10
C TYR A 47 -30.11 -5.73 6.86
N ALA A 48 -31.08 -4.99 6.30
CA ALA A 48 -31.63 -3.79 6.96
C ALA A 48 -32.40 -4.12 8.25
N ASP A 49 -33.09 -5.26 8.30
CA ASP A 49 -33.81 -5.74 9.50
C ASP A 49 -32.82 -6.27 10.57
N ILE A 50 -31.66 -6.80 10.16
CA ILE A 50 -30.56 -7.19 11.06
C ILE A 50 -29.92 -5.95 11.67
N LEU A 51 -29.48 -4.98 10.86
CA LEU A 51 -28.88 -3.72 11.33
C LEU A 51 -29.81 -2.98 12.30
N ALA A 52 -31.11 -2.88 11.97
CA ALA A 52 -32.11 -2.25 12.83
C ALA A 52 -32.41 -2.99 14.15
N ALA A 53 -31.86 -4.20 14.33
CA ALA A 53 -31.98 -5.02 15.54
C ALA A 53 -30.69 -5.13 16.36
N MET A 54 -29.56 -4.65 15.83
CA MET A 54 -28.26 -4.60 16.53
C MET A 54 -28.26 -3.51 17.62
N ASP A 55 -27.31 -3.60 18.55
CA ASP A 55 -26.96 -2.46 19.41
C ASP A 55 -26.16 -1.44 18.56
N GLY A 56 -26.42 -0.14 18.75
CA GLY A 56 -25.87 0.93 17.90
C GLY A 56 -26.87 1.50 16.90
N ASP A 57 -26.47 2.52 16.14
CA ASP A 57 -27.20 3.06 14.98
C ASP A 57 -26.29 3.37 13.77
N GLY A 58 -25.02 2.96 13.83
CA GLY A 58 -24.04 3.13 12.76
C GLY A 58 -23.39 4.52 12.68
N SER A 59 -23.76 5.45 13.57
CA SER A 59 -23.08 6.76 13.70
C SER A 59 -21.72 6.65 14.38
N GLU A 60 -20.91 7.71 14.29
CA GLU A 60 -19.62 7.82 14.97
C GLU A 60 -19.76 7.73 16.49
N GLU A 61 -20.78 8.37 17.07
CA GLU A 61 -21.00 8.35 18.52
C GLU A 61 -21.67 7.06 19.04
N ASN A 62 -22.22 6.24 18.14
CA ASN A 62 -22.99 5.03 18.48
C ASN A 62 -22.88 3.96 17.38
N PRO A 63 -21.67 3.41 17.13
CA PRO A 63 -21.42 2.44 16.08
C PRO A 63 -22.24 1.16 16.26
N TYR A 64 -22.53 0.47 15.17
CA TYR A 64 -23.15 -0.86 15.19
C TYR A 64 -22.22 -1.87 15.85
N ILE A 65 -22.72 -2.56 16.89
CA ILE A 65 -21.97 -3.56 17.64
C ILE A 65 -22.23 -4.95 17.04
N ILE A 66 -21.20 -5.51 16.41
CA ILE A 66 -21.24 -6.83 15.76
C ILE A 66 -20.88 -7.90 16.80
N THR A 67 -21.78 -8.86 17.03
CA THR A 67 -21.62 -9.93 18.01
C THR A 67 -21.65 -11.34 17.42
N ASP A 68 -22.02 -11.49 16.14
CA ASP A 68 -21.89 -12.74 15.40
C ASP A 68 -21.69 -12.56 13.87
N ILE A 69 -21.52 -13.69 13.18
CA ILE A 69 -21.20 -13.77 11.75
C ILE A 69 -22.36 -13.33 10.83
N VAL A 70 -23.60 -13.36 11.32
CA VAL A 70 -24.78 -12.89 10.57
C VAL A 70 -24.80 -11.36 10.60
N GLU A 71 -24.51 -10.78 11.75
CA GLU A 71 -24.35 -9.32 11.93
C GLU A 71 -23.15 -8.80 11.12
N LEU A 72 -22.04 -9.55 11.04
CA LEU A 72 -20.90 -9.19 10.18
C LEU A 72 -21.27 -9.17 8.69
N GLN A 73 -22.02 -10.17 8.20
CA GLN A 73 -22.48 -10.21 6.81
C GLN A 73 -23.46 -9.07 6.48
N ALA A 74 -24.20 -8.59 7.49
CA ALA A 74 -25.18 -7.51 7.36
C ALA A 74 -24.57 -6.11 7.21
N ILE A 75 -23.24 -5.93 7.28
CA ILE A 75 -22.56 -4.67 6.88
C ILE A 75 -22.97 -4.23 5.46
N ASN A 76 -23.29 -5.19 4.57
CA ASN A 76 -23.85 -4.92 3.24
C ASN A 76 -25.15 -4.08 3.24
N GLY A 77 -25.85 -3.96 4.37
CA GLY A 77 -27.03 -3.09 4.50
C GLY A 77 -26.71 -1.59 4.69
N ASP A 78 -25.52 -1.23 5.17
CA ASP A 78 -25.04 0.15 5.29
C ASP A 78 -23.50 0.22 5.23
N LEU A 79 -22.99 0.28 4.00
CA LEU A 79 -21.55 0.26 3.70
C LEU A 79 -20.82 1.57 4.09
N SER A 80 -21.56 2.57 4.61
CA SER A 80 -21.02 3.85 5.09
C SER A 80 -20.98 3.99 6.62
N ALA A 81 -21.59 3.05 7.34
CA ALA A 81 -21.72 3.09 8.80
C ALA A 81 -20.41 2.75 9.56
N GLN A 82 -20.44 3.05 10.84
CA GLN A 82 -19.39 2.73 11.81
C GLN A 82 -19.73 1.42 12.53
N TYR A 83 -18.74 0.53 12.64
CA TYR A 83 -18.89 -0.82 13.19
C TYR A 83 -17.80 -1.13 14.21
N GLU A 84 -18.18 -1.77 15.31
CA GLU A 84 -17.25 -2.33 16.30
C GLU A 84 -17.59 -3.79 16.57
N LEU A 85 -16.57 -4.66 16.69
CA LEU A 85 -16.79 -6.01 17.22
C LEU A 85 -17.05 -5.93 18.74
N GLY A 86 -18.13 -6.55 19.19
CA GLY A 86 -18.52 -6.64 20.60
C GLY A 86 -18.17 -7.96 21.28
N ASN A 87 -17.83 -9.00 20.51
CA ASN A 87 -17.33 -10.30 20.96
C ASN A 87 -16.46 -10.94 19.87
N ASP A 88 -15.71 -11.99 20.21
CA ASP A 88 -15.09 -12.90 19.23
C ASP A 88 -16.16 -13.58 18.35
N ILE A 89 -15.93 -13.60 17.04
CA ILE A 89 -16.80 -14.18 16.01
C ILE A 89 -16.24 -15.52 15.52
N ASP A 90 -17.01 -16.58 15.72
CA ASP A 90 -16.78 -17.88 15.09
C ASP A 90 -17.39 -17.88 13.69
N ALA A 91 -16.54 -17.64 12.68
CA ALA A 91 -16.89 -17.62 11.27
C ALA A 91 -16.77 -18.98 10.59
N SER A 92 -16.46 -20.07 11.31
CA SER A 92 -16.20 -21.39 10.69
C SER A 92 -17.40 -21.97 9.93
N VAL A 93 -18.62 -21.49 10.21
CA VAL A 93 -19.85 -21.88 9.50
C VAL A 93 -19.89 -21.36 8.06
N THR A 94 -19.11 -20.33 7.74
CA THR A 94 -19.06 -19.72 6.40
C THR A 94 -18.59 -20.69 5.34
N ALA A 95 -17.78 -21.71 5.69
CA ALA A 95 -17.32 -22.74 4.76
C ALA A 95 -18.46 -23.54 4.07
N ASP A 96 -19.63 -23.64 4.72
CA ASP A 96 -20.82 -24.29 4.16
C ASP A 96 -21.80 -23.29 3.49
N TRP A 97 -21.54 -21.98 3.55
CA TRP A 97 -22.40 -20.94 2.97
C TRP A 97 -22.24 -20.84 1.44
N ASN A 98 -23.29 -20.32 0.78
CA ASN A 98 -23.31 -20.04 -0.65
C ASN A 98 -22.88 -21.23 -1.53
N ASP A 99 -23.47 -22.41 -1.27
CA ASP A 99 -23.12 -23.69 -1.91
C ASP A 99 -21.64 -24.09 -1.80
N GLY A 100 -20.94 -23.61 -0.76
CA GLY A 100 -19.51 -23.82 -0.52
C GLY A 100 -18.59 -22.74 -1.10
N ALA A 101 -19.17 -21.63 -1.61
CA ALA A 101 -18.42 -20.44 -2.03
C ALA A 101 -17.98 -19.54 -0.86
N GLY A 102 -18.42 -19.83 0.36
CA GLY A 102 -17.98 -19.11 1.56
C GLY A 102 -18.89 -17.95 1.98
N PHE A 103 -18.38 -17.12 2.88
CA PHE A 103 -18.88 -15.77 3.18
C PHE A 103 -18.95 -14.94 1.88
N ASP A 104 -19.93 -14.05 1.77
CA ASP A 104 -20.05 -13.17 0.60
C ASP A 104 -19.26 -11.87 0.86
N PRO A 105 -18.21 -11.54 0.06
CA PRO A 105 -17.44 -10.32 0.23
C PRO A 105 -18.32 -9.07 0.42
N LEU A 106 -18.00 -8.24 1.40
CA LEU A 106 -18.73 -7.01 1.67
C LEU A 106 -18.54 -6.06 0.49
N PHE A 107 -19.64 -5.50 -0.03
CA PHE A 107 -19.70 -4.85 -1.34
C PHE A 107 -19.34 -5.76 -2.55
N ARG A 108 -19.80 -7.02 -2.60
CA ARG A 108 -19.76 -7.75 -3.87
C ARG A 108 -20.84 -7.21 -4.82
N GLU A 109 -20.44 -6.68 -5.97
CA GLU A 109 -21.38 -6.39 -7.05
C GLU A 109 -22.11 -7.69 -7.43
N ALA A 110 -23.44 -7.64 -7.55
CA ALA A 110 -24.25 -8.77 -7.98
C ALA A 110 -23.90 -9.13 -9.44
N THR A 111 -22.91 -10.00 -9.61
CA THR A 111 -22.50 -10.50 -10.92
C THR A 111 -23.66 -11.23 -11.57
N ASP A 112 -24.06 -10.78 -12.76
CA ASP A 112 -25.16 -11.39 -13.50
C ASP A 112 -24.82 -12.86 -13.78
N THR A 113 -25.54 -13.76 -13.11
CA THR A 113 -25.21 -15.20 -13.00
C THR A 113 -25.42 -16.00 -14.30
N THR A 114 -25.35 -15.35 -15.46
CA THR A 114 -25.63 -15.95 -16.77
C THR A 114 -24.54 -15.74 -17.82
N GLU A 115 -23.27 -16.06 -17.53
CA GLU A 115 -22.40 -16.59 -18.58
C GLU A 115 -21.22 -17.45 -18.09
N THR A 116 -21.43 -18.77 -17.93
CA THR A 116 -20.56 -19.85 -18.46
C THR A 116 -21.09 -21.25 -18.11
N ALA A 117 -22.10 -21.71 -18.85
CA ALA A 117 -22.59 -23.09 -18.75
C ALA A 117 -22.96 -23.73 -20.11
N ALA A 118 -22.23 -23.39 -21.19
CA ALA A 118 -22.23 -24.14 -22.45
C ALA A 118 -21.10 -23.71 -23.41
N ASP A 119 -20.03 -24.49 -23.53
CA ASP A 119 -19.84 -25.42 -24.68
C ASP A 119 -18.41 -26.00 -24.65
N GLY A 120 -18.31 -27.28 -24.33
CA GLY A 120 -17.06 -28.03 -24.52
C GLY A 120 -16.99 -28.56 -25.94
N THR A 121 -16.37 -27.80 -26.86
CA THR A 121 -15.88 -28.35 -28.12
C THR A 121 -14.39 -28.06 -28.35
N GLU A 122 -13.61 -29.14 -28.45
CA GLU A 122 -12.20 -29.11 -28.84
C GLU A 122 -12.04 -28.54 -30.26
N ASN A 123 -10.99 -27.75 -30.50
CA ASN A 123 -10.19 -27.98 -31.71
C ASN A 123 -8.71 -27.64 -31.52
N SER A 124 -7.88 -28.48 -32.14
CA SER A 124 -6.42 -28.51 -32.05
C SER A 124 -5.71 -27.83 -33.22
N GLY A 125 -4.49 -27.36 -32.99
CA GLY A 125 -3.52 -26.97 -34.03
C GLY A 125 -3.70 -25.54 -34.57
N GLU A 126 -2.71 -24.92 -35.19
CA GLU A 126 -1.33 -25.37 -35.50
C GLU A 126 -0.42 -24.12 -35.60
N SER A 127 0.88 -24.30 -35.75
CA SER A 127 1.89 -23.24 -35.59
C SER A 127 2.03 -22.26 -36.76
N ALA A 128 2.58 -21.08 -36.42
CA ALA A 128 3.66 -20.37 -37.12
C ALA A 128 3.35 -19.22 -38.13
N ASP A 129 4.33 -18.30 -38.11
CA ASP A 129 4.82 -17.40 -39.18
C ASP A 129 4.19 -15.99 -39.43
N GLU A 130 4.98 -15.01 -38.99
CA GLU A 130 5.53 -13.88 -39.76
C GLU A 130 4.71 -12.60 -40.12
N GLU A 131 5.24 -11.49 -39.58
CA GLU A 131 5.54 -10.18 -40.20
C GLU A 131 4.47 -9.11 -40.54
N SER A 132 4.83 -7.87 -40.17
CA SER A 132 4.67 -6.63 -40.96
C SER A 132 3.27 -6.06 -41.26
N GLY A 133 2.86 -5.10 -40.41
CA GLY A 133 2.99 -3.68 -40.81
C GLY A 133 1.77 -2.90 -41.35
N THR A 134 1.81 -1.59 -41.04
CA THR A 134 1.06 -0.45 -41.64
C THR A 134 -0.45 -0.32 -41.41
N GLU A 135 -0.80 0.58 -40.48
CA GLU A 135 -1.55 1.83 -40.75
C GLU A 135 -2.51 1.85 -41.96
N THR A 136 -3.82 2.01 -41.73
CA THR A 136 -4.65 3.01 -42.44
C THR A 136 -6.00 3.27 -41.73
N SER A 137 -6.54 4.46 -41.97
CA SER A 137 -7.72 5.06 -41.32
C SER A 137 -9.08 4.69 -41.95
N SER A 138 -10.17 5.04 -41.24
CA SER A 138 -11.54 5.31 -41.74
C SER A 138 -12.28 4.14 -42.42
N ASP A 139 -13.59 3.94 -42.24
CA ASP A 139 -14.68 4.91 -42.08
C ASP A 139 -15.90 4.29 -41.35
N SER A 140 -16.88 5.12 -41.01
CA SER A 140 -18.13 4.77 -40.28
C SER A 140 -19.11 3.85 -41.03
N ASP A 141 -19.92 3.08 -40.28
CA ASP A 141 -21.36 2.93 -40.58
C ASP A 141 -22.18 2.70 -39.28
N ASP A 142 -23.46 3.06 -39.32
CA ASP A 142 -24.31 3.32 -38.15
C ASP A 142 -24.90 2.06 -37.47
N THR A 143 -25.18 2.16 -36.16
CA THR A 143 -26.32 1.44 -35.56
C THR A 143 -26.90 2.24 -34.39
N GLU A 144 -28.16 2.67 -34.50
CA GLU A 144 -28.85 3.44 -33.47
C GLU A 144 -29.40 2.56 -32.34
N GLY A 145 -29.28 3.03 -31.10
CA GLY A 145 -30.39 3.02 -30.13
C GLY A 145 -30.59 1.78 -29.25
N SER A 146 -29.90 1.74 -28.11
CA SER A 146 -30.56 1.52 -26.82
C SER A 146 -30.34 2.75 -25.94
N ASP A 147 -31.44 3.36 -25.45
CA ASP A 147 -31.39 4.31 -24.34
C ASP A 147 -31.18 3.52 -23.04
N ASP A 148 -29.98 2.95 -22.88
CA ASP A 148 -29.58 2.46 -21.57
C ASP A 148 -29.36 3.68 -20.69
N GLN A 149 -30.26 3.85 -19.73
CA GLN A 149 -30.11 4.84 -18.67
C GLN A 149 -28.83 4.48 -17.93
N GLU A 150 -27.77 5.27 -18.12
CA GLU A 150 -26.68 5.33 -17.15
C GLU A 150 -27.34 5.65 -15.80
N SER A 151 -27.43 4.65 -14.93
CA SER A 151 -27.53 4.92 -13.51
C SER A 151 -26.30 5.75 -13.15
N ASP A 152 -26.51 6.80 -12.37
CA ASP A 152 -25.45 7.60 -11.75
C ASP A 152 -24.74 6.74 -10.70
N GLY A 153 -23.97 5.77 -11.21
CA GLY A 153 -23.30 4.70 -10.50
C GLY A 153 -22.15 5.22 -9.65
N SER A 154 -22.49 5.93 -8.57
CA SER A 154 -21.73 5.90 -7.34
C SER A 154 -21.73 4.46 -6.84
N ALA A 155 -20.84 3.63 -7.39
CA ALA A 155 -20.65 2.24 -6.99
C ALA A 155 -20.46 2.20 -5.46
N ALA A 156 -21.31 1.43 -4.77
CA ALA A 156 -21.52 1.57 -3.32
C ALA A 156 -20.41 0.92 -2.48
N THR A 157 -19.15 1.28 -2.71
CA THR A 157 -17.99 0.73 -1.98
C THR A 157 -18.10 0.91 -0.46
N PHE A 158 -17.48 0.03 0.32
CA PHE A 158 -17.35 0.26 1.77
C PHE A 158 -16.52 1.53 2.01
N THR A 159 -17.12 2.53 2.65
CA THR A 159 -16.50 3.80 3.08
C THR A 159 -16.63 4.04 4.58
N GLY A 160 -17.27 3.12 5.29
CA GLY A 160 -17.42 3.13 6.73
C GLY A 160 -16.14 2.77 7.49
N VAL A 161 -16.30 2.38 8.76
CA VAL A 161 -15.19 1.96 9.61
C VAL A 161 -15.53 0.65 10.30
N LEU A 162 -14.60 -0.31 10.31
CA LEU A 162 -14.66 -1.53 11.11
C LEU A 162 -13.52 -1.52 12.13
N ARG A 163 -13.85 -1.52 13.43
CA ARG A 163 -12.91 -1.69 14.54
C ARG A 163 -13.08 -3.04 15.22
N GLY A 164 -12.00 -3.77 15.46
CA GLY A 164 -12.06 -5.05 16.18
C GLY A 164 -12.13 -4.92 17.70
N ASN A 165 -11.68 -3.80 18.29
CA ASN A 165 -11.76 -3.54 19.73
C ASN A 165 -11.13 -4.68 20.57
N GLY A 166 -10.06 -5.28 20.05
CA GLY A 166 -9.37 -6.44 20.62
C GLY A 166 -10.10 -7.80 20.51
N ASN A 167 -11.14 -7.94 19.68
CA ASN A 167 -11.84 -9.20 19.41
C ASN A 167 -11.35 -9.89 18.12
N GLU A 168 -11.60 -11.20 18.03
CA GLU A 168 -11.16 -12.09 16.93
C GLU A 168 -12.27 -12.46 15.95
N ILE A 169 -11.96 -12.60 14.65
CA ILE A 169 -12.78 -13.27 13.63
C ILE A 169 -12.06 -14.56 13.23
N ALA A 170 -12.53 -15.72 13.71
CA ALA A 170 -11.86 -17.00 13.53
C ALA A 170 -12.53 -17.89 12.47
N GLY A 171 -11.75 -18.49 11.57
CA GLY A 171 -12.21 -19.52 10.62
C GLY A 171 -12.98 -18.99 9.41
N LEU A 172 -12.78 -17.72 9.02
CA LEU A 172 -13.44 -17.11 7.86
C LEU A 172 -13.07 -17.83 6.55
N THR A 173 -14.07 -18.32 5.81
CA THR A 173 -13.87 -18.95 4.50
C THR A 173 -14.53 -18.13 3.40
N ILE A 174 -13.77 -17.78 2.35
CA ILE A 174 -14.25 -17.14 1.11
C ILE A 174 -13.62 -17.92 -0.05
N ASN A 175 -14.41 -18.71 -0.77
CA ASN A 175 -13.92 -19.68 -1.75
C ASN A 175 -14.49 -19.39 -3.14
N ARG A 176 -13.95 -18.35 -3.80
CA ARG A 176 -14.45 -17.80 -5.07
C ARG A 176 -13.35 -17.74 -6.14
N PRO A 177 -12.61 -18.84 -6.41
CA PRO A 177 -11.38 -18.82 -7.22
C PRO A 177 -11.57 -18.25 -8.64
N ASP A 178 -12.72 -18.50 -9.27
CA ASP A 178 -13.02 -18.03 -10.63
C ASP A 178 -13.48 -16.56 -10.69
N GLU A 179 -13.88 -15.97 -9.54
CA GLU A 179 -14.35 -14.58 -9.46
C GLU A 179 -13.19 -13.58 -9.44
N ARG A 180 -13.47 -12.35 -9.91
CA ARG A 180 -12.49 -11.25 -10.02
C ARG A 180 -11.78 -10.96 -8.69
N GLY A 181 -12.47 -11.13 -7.56
CA GLY A 181 -11.94 -10.74 -6.26
C GLY A 181 -12.50 -11.49 -5.06
N ALA A 182 -11.66 -11.69 -4.05
CA ALA A 182 -12.03 -12.26 -2.76
C ALA A 182 -11.33 -11.57 -1.59
N GLY A 183 -12.07 -11.37 -0.50
CA GLY A 183 -11.63 -10.80 0.77
C GLY A 183 -12.84 -10.42 1.62
N LEU A 184 -12.66 -10.13 2.91
CA LEU A 184 -13.76 -9.70 3.78
C LEU A 184 -14.53 -8.53 3.15
N PHE A 185 -13.81 -7.58 2.57
CA PHE A 185 -14.33 -6.55 1.67
C PHE A 185 -13.93 -6.87 0.22
N PHE A 186 -14.85 -6.67 -0.73
CA PHE A 186 -14.52 -6.73 -2.15
C PHE A 186 -13.69 -5.49 -2.54
N ILE A 187 -14.19 -4.29 -2.19
CA ILE A 187 -13.44 -3.03 -2.25
C ILE A 187 -13.53 -2.30 -0.91
N ASN A 188 -12.39 -2.07 -0.26
CA ASN A 188 -12.26 -1.24 0.93
C ASN A 188 -11.84 0.19 0.57
N ASN A 189 -12.75 1.15 0.67
CA ASN A 189 -12.47 2.59 0.62
C ASN A 189 -12.73 3.27 1.98
N GLY A 190 -12.87 2.49 3.06
CA GLY A 190 -13.09 2.94 4.42
C GLY A 190 -11.87 2.70 5.30
N VAL A 191 -12.08 2.45 6.59
CA VAL A 191 -11.00 2.08 7.52
C VAL A 191 -11.27 0.72 8.15
N VAL A 192 -10.29 -0.18 8.10
CA VAL A 192 -10.28 -1.44 8.85
C VAL A 192 -9.14 -1.37 9.87
N ALA A 193 -9.47 -1.39 11.17
CA ALA A 193 -8.47 -1.18 12.22
C ALA A 193 -8.66 -2.04 13.47
N ASP A 194 -7.56 -2.41 14.14
CA ASP A 194 -7.58 -3.13 15.43
C ASP A 194 -8.36 -4.47 15.36
N VAL A 195 -8.29 -5.16 14.21
CA VAL A 195 -8.99 -6.44 13.96
C VAL A 195 -8.01 -7.62 14.03
N VAL A 196 -8.39 -8.69 14.72
CA VAL A 196 -7.69 -9.98 14.67
C VAL A 196 -8.50 -10.93 13.79
N ILE A 197 -7.87 -11.53 12.77
CA ILE A 197 -8.49 -12.53 11.88
C ILE A 197 -7.58 -13.77 11.83
N THR A 198 -8.12 -14.95 12.13
CA THR A 198 -7.32 -16.19 12.27
C THR A 198 -7.95 -17.39 11.58
N ASP A 199 -7.13 -18.41 11.26
CA ASP A 199 -7.55 -19.62 10.54
C ASP A 199 -8.34 -19.29 9.23
N ALA A 200 -8.04 -18.17 8.58
CA ALA A 200 -8.77 -17.71 7.40
C ALA A 200 -8.41 -18.53 6.14
N THR A 201 -9.35 -18.66 5.20
CA THR A 201 -9.12 -19.28 3.89
C THR A 201 -9.80 -18.45 2.81
N VAL A 202 -9.02 -17.80 1.96
CA VAL A 202 -9.52 -16.91 0.90
C VAL A 202 -9.01 -17.35 -0.47
N ALA A 203 -9.90 -17.48 -1.45
CA ALA A 203 -9.57 -17.80 -2.83
C ALA A 203 -10.34 -16.91 -3.82
N GLY A 204 -9.63 -16.30 -4.77
CA GLY A 204 -10.17 -15.44 -5.84
C GLY A 204 -9.05 -14.89 -6.72
N LYS A 205 -9.34 -14.43 -7.94
CA LYS A 205 -8.29 -14.06 -8.91
C LYS A 205 -7.32 -13.02 -8.39
N SER A 206 -7.85 -11.91 -7.85
CA SER A 206 -7.11 -11.05 -6.93
C SER A 206 -7.65 -11.29 -5.51
N ALA A 207 -6.80 -11.41 -4.51
CA ALA A 207 -7.26 -11.81 -3.17
C ALA A 207 -6.43 -11.28 -2.01
N GLY A 208 -7.09 -11.12 -0.85
CA GLY A 208 -6.47 -10.94 0.46
C GLY A 208 -7.49 -11.09 1.59
N ILE A 209 -7.04 -11.39 2.82
CA ILE A 209 -7.95 -11.68 3.94
C ILE A 209 -8.89 -10.51 4.23
N VAL A 210 -8.36 -9.28 4.22
CA VAL A 210 -9.15 -8.07 4.50
C VAL A 210 -9.85 -7.57 3.23
N ALA A 211 -9.14 -7.44 2.12
CA ALA A 211 -9.72 -6.86 0.90
C ALA A 211 -9.17 -7.47 -0.40
N GLN A 212 -9.95 -7.46 -1.49
CA GLN A 212 -9.35 -7.61 -2.82
C GLN A 212 -8.69 -6.31 -3.30
N SER A 213 -9.37 -5.16 -3.21
CA SER A 213 -8.80 -3.87 -3.61
C SER A 213 -9.30 -2.68 -2.79
N GLY A 214 -8.77 -1.48 -3.05
CA GLY A 214 -9.33 -0.21 -2.63
C GLY A 214 -8.31 0.81 -2.12
N ASN A 215 -8.80 2.02 -1.81
CA ASN A 215 -8.01 3.15 -1.32
C ASN A 215 -8.11 3.35 0.21
N GLY A 216 -8.89 2.50 0.89
CA GLY A 216 -9.11 2.57 2.33
C GLY A 216 -7.89 2.13 3.16
N GLY A 217 -7.77 2.68 4.36
CA GLY A 217 -6.70 2.33 5.29
C GLY A 217 -6.91 0.96 5.95
N ILE A 218 -5.82 0.20 6.09
CA ILE A 218 -5.79 -1.06 6.83
C ILE A 218 -4.68 -0.96 7.88
N GLY A 219 -5.04 -0.86 9.16
CA GLY A 219 -4.11 -0.54 10.25
C GLY A 219 -4.24 -1.46 11.45
N LYS A 220 -3.14 -1.84 12.11
CA LYS A 220 -3.19 -2.60 13.39
C LYS A 220 -3.98 -3.91 13.27
N VAL A 221 -3.82 -4.63 12.16
CA VAL A 221 -4.48 -5.91 11.91
C VAL A 221 -3.54 -7.06 12.23
N VAL A 222 -4.04 -8.05 12.96
CA VAL A 222 -3.35 -9.35 13.12
C VAL A 222 -4.05 -10.35 12.21
N ALA A 223 -3.30 -10.98 11.30
CA ALA A 223 -3.87 -11.89 10.30
C ALA A 223 -3.16 -13.25 10.27
N ASP A 224 -3.95 -14.32 10.24
CA ASP A 224 -3.49 -15.70 10.05
C ASP A 224 -4.42 -16.46 9.10
N GLY A 225 -3.84 -17.14 8.10
CA GLY A 225 -4.61 -17.91 7.13
C GLY A 225 -3.91 -18.20 5.79
N THR A 226 -4.66 -18.82 4.88
CA THR A 226 -4.26 -19.17 3.52
C THR A 226 -4.96 -18.26 2.50
N VAL A 227 -4.22 -17.73 1.52
CA VAL A 227 -4.75 -16.92 0.42
C VAL A 227 -4.28 -17.49 -0.93
N THR A 228 -5.21 -17.70 -1.86
CA THR A 228 -4.91 -18.24 -3.20
C THR A 228 -5.52 -17.39 -4.31
N GLY A 229 -4.76 -17.11 -5.37
CA GLY A 229 -5.23 -16.39 -6.55
C GLY A 229 -4.36 -16.55 -7.80
N GLU A 230 -4.54 -15.65 -8.77
CA GLU A 230 -3.87 -15.68 -10.09
C GLU A 230 -3.21 -14.33 -10.41
N GLU A 231 -3.97 -13.25 -10.26
CA GLU A 231 -3.55 -11.86 -10.40
C GLU A 231 -2.98 -11.35 -9.06
N ALA A 232 -3.33 -10.14 -8.61
CA ALA A 232 -2.73 -9.55 -7.42
C ALA A 232 -3.19 -10.28 -6.13
N VAL A 233 -2.28 -11.02 -5.50
CA VAL A 233 -2.57 -11.79 -4.27
C VAL A 233 -1.70 -11.27 -3.13
N GLY A 234 -2.32 -10.90 -2.01
CA GLY A 234 -1.64 -10.54 -0.77
C GLY A 234 -2.26 -11.22 0.43
N GLY A 235 -1.51 -11.45 1.51
CA GLY A 235 -2.09 -11.98 2.75
C GLY A 235 -3.20 -11.08 3.33
N ILE A 236 -3.08 -9.77 3.19
CA ILE A 236 -4.05 -8.76 3.66
C ILE A 236 -4.91 -8.23 2.53
N ALA A 237 -4.28 -7.80 1.43
CA ALA A 237 -4.94 -7.15 0.32
C ALA A 237 -4.38 -7.60 -1.05
N GLY A 238 -5.23 -7.80 -2.04
CA GLY A 238 -4.77 -8.02 -3.42
C GLY A 238 -4.05 -6.80 -3.97
N THR A 239 -4.76 -5.66 -4.04
CA THR A 239 -4.23 -4.36 -4.43
C THR A 239 -4.59 -3.29 -3.39
N THR A 240 -3.75 -2.28 -3.18
CA THR A 240 -4.15 -1.12 -2.37
C THR A 240 -3.60 0.19 -2.93
N GLU A 241 -4.41 1.25 -2.87
CA GLU A 241 -3.98 2.65 -3.03
C GLU A 241 -3.83 3.35 -1.67
N GLY A 242 -4.44 2.79 -0.62
CA GLY A 242 -4.40 3.28 0.74
C GLY A 242 -3.18 2.81 1.54
N ILE A 243 -3.13 3.19 2.82
CA ILE A 243 -2.03 2.86 3.72
C ILE A 243 -2.27 1.51 4.39
N VAL A 244 -1.25 0.65 4.38
CA VAL A 244 -1.21 -0.62 5.11
C VAL A 244 -0.15 -0.53 6.20
N ALA A 245 -0.57 -0.44 7.46
CA ALA A 245 0.31 -0.11 8.58
C ALA A 245 0.12 -1.01 9.82
N GLU A 246 1.21 -1.22 10.57
CA GLU A 246 1.19 -1.92 11.86
C GLU A 246 0.56 -3.34 11.77
N ILE A 247 0.84 -4.06 10.68
CA ILE A 247 0.29 -5.42 10.46
C ILE A 247 1.19 -6.47 11.12
N GLU A 248 0.59 -7.44 11.81
CA GLU A 248 1.25 -8.70 12.19
C GLU A 248 0.61 -9.87 11.42
N ALA A 249 1.31 -10.44 10.42
CA ALA A 249 0.77 -11.48 9.55
C ALA A 249 1.55 -12.81 9.62
N THR A 250 0.83 -13.93 9.70
CA THR A 250 1.36 -15.28 9.45
C THR A 250 0.53 -15.95 8.36
N VAL A 251 1.04 -16.01 7.12
CA VAL A 251 0.22 -16.38 5.96
C VAL A 251 0.86 -17.43 5.06
N GLU A 252 0.00 -18.23 4.43
CA GLU A 252 0.36 -19.09 3.30
C GLU A 252 -0.29 -18.50 2.03
N VAL A 253 0.50 -17.79 1.22
CA VAL A 253 0.02 -17.11 0.00
C VAL A 253 0.47 -17.88 -1.23
N THR A 254 -0.46 -18.15 -2.16
CA THR A 254 -0.17 -18.76 -3.47
C THR A 254 -0.80 -17.91 -4.57
N GLY A 255 -0.01 -17.49 -5.55
CA GLY A 255 -0.48 -16.66 -6.67
C GLY A 255 0.22 -17.00 -7.99
N THR A 256 0.05 -16.14 -9.01
CA THR A 256 0.88 -16.21 -10.22
C THR A 256 1.62 -14.89 -10.47
N ASN A 257 0.94 -13.73 -10.46
CA ASN A 257 1.53 -12.44 -10.83
C ASN A 257 1.27 -11.34 -9.79
N ALA A 258 2.32 -10.72 -9.25
CA ALA A 258 2.24 -9.74 -8.16
C ALA A 258 1.72 -10.37 -6.86
N VAL A 259 2.56 -11.22 -6.26
CA VAL A 259 2.24 -12.04 -5.08
C VAL A 259 3.02 -11.52 -3.87
N GLY A 260 2.33 -11.11 -2.82
CA GLY A 260 2.92 -10.51 -1.62
C GLY A 260 2.51 -11.22 -0.33
N GLY A 261 3.36 -11.21 0.69
CA GLY A 261 2.97 -11.66 2.03
C GLY A 261 1.89 -10.77 2.70
N LEU A 262 1.84 -9.46 2.38
CA LEU A 262 0.76 -8.56 2.79
C LEU A 262 -0.06 -8.09 1.60
N VAL A 263 0.60 -7.58 0.56
CA VAL A 263 -0.06 -6.88 -0.54
C VAL A 263 0.45 -7.39 -1.89
N GLY A 264 -0.43 -7.80 -2.79
CA GLY A 264 -0.03 -8.18 -4.15
C GLY A 264 0.55 -7.00 -4.93
N THR A 265 -0.21 -5.91 -5.05
CA THR A 265 0.23 -4.64 -5.65
C THR A 265 -0.05 -3.44 -4.76
N SER A 266 0.99 -2.70 -4.34
CA SER A 266 0.86 -1.47 -3.55
C SER A 266 1.10 -0.23 -4.39
N ASN A 267 0.03 0.55 -4.57
CA ASN A 267 0.05 1.95 -4.97
C ASN A 267 0.04 2.90 -3.76
N GLY A 268 -0.20 2.40 -2.53
CA GLY A 268 -0.04 3.14 -1.28
C GLY A 268 1.22 2.75 -0.49
N ASN A 269 1.31 3.22 0.76
CA ASN A 269 2.46 2.96 1.64
C ASN A 269 2.25 1.68 2.47
N VAL A 270 3.31 0.88 2.63
CA VAL A 270 3.34 -0.28 3.54
C VAL A 270 4.37 -0.02 4.64
N ILE A 271 3.92 0.12 5.90
CA ILE A 271 4.76 0.65 6.99
C ILE A 271 4.66 -0.21 8.27
N ASN A 272 5.74 -0.30 9.05
CA ASN A 272 5.76 -0.86 10.41
C ASN A 272 5.19 -2.29 10.54
N SER A 273 5.29 -3.11 9.48
CA SER A 273 4.58 -4.39 9.41
C SER A 273 5.53 -5.58 9.49
N THR A 274 5.08 -6.66 10.14
CA THR A 274 5.84 -7.91 10.32
C THR A 274 5.12 -9.07 9.65
N VAL A 275 5.84 -9.82 8.80
CA VAL A 275 5.29 -10.93 8.01
C VAL A 275 6.06 -12.22 8.25
N SER A 276 5.37 -13.35 8.33
CA SER A 276 5.98 -14.67 8.32
C SER A 276 5.11 -15.69 7.59
N GLY A 277 5.68 -16.85 7.25
CA GLY A 277 4.97 -17.93 6.57
C GLY A 277 5.60 -18.27 5.22
N THR A 278 4.77 -18.47 4.19
CA THR A 278 5.21 -18.86 2.84
C THR A 278 4.52 -18.05 1.76
N VAL A 279 5.25 -17.62 0.75
CA VAL A 279 4.72 -16.95 -0.45
C VAL A 279 5.25 -17.68 -1.68
N ASP A 280 4.34 -18.28 -2.46
CA ASP A 280 4.63 -19.00 -3.69
C ASP A 280 3.95 -18.30 -4.88
N GLY A 281 4.70 -17.99 -5.92
CA GLY A 281 4.21 -17.30 -7.11
C GLY A 281 4.98 -17.68 -8.38
N ASP A 282 4.79 -16.94 -9.47
CA ASP A 282 5.59 -17.10 -10.69
C ASP A 282 6.35 -15.81 -11.01
N THR A 283 5.66 -14.69 -11.11
CA THR A 283 6.24 -13.40 -11.49
C THR A 283 5.91 -12.32 -10.46
N ASP A 284 6.90 -11.50 -10.10
CA ASP A 284 6.77 -10.38 -9.17
C ASP A 284 6.34 -10.81 -7.76
N VAL A 285 7.23 -11.52 -7.09
CA VAL A 285 6.95 -12.23 -5.83
C VAL A 285 7.76 -11.63 -4.69
N GLY A 286 7.10 -11.20 -3.61
CA GLY A 286 7.73 -10.56 -2.46
C GLY A 286 7.22 -11.08 -1.12
N GLY A 287 8.11 -11.22 -0.13
CA GLY A 287 7.71 -11.62 1.23
C GLY A 287 6.81 -10.61 1.96
N VAL A 288 6.72 -9.36 1.47
CA VAL A 288 5.77 -8.34 1.97
C VAL A 288 4.89 -7.83 0.83
N VAL A 289 5.49 -7.40 -0.30
CA VAL A 289 4.75 -6.81 -1.42
C VAL A 289 5.17 -7.43 -2.76
N GLY A 290 4.23 -7.85 -3.61
CA GLY A 290 4.58 -8.33 -4.96
C GLY A 290 5.15 -7.19 -5.83
N LYS A 291 4.38 -6.11 -5.98
CA LYS A 291 4.75 -4.87 -6.70
C LYS A 291 4.59 -3.63 -5.84
N SER A 292 5.61 -2.78 -5.74
CA SER A 292 5.49 -1.48 -5.06
C SER A 292 5.78 -0.28 -5.97
N TYR A 293 4.81 0.61 -6.09
CA TYR A 293 4.95 1.91 -6.74
C TYR A 293 5.24 3.06 -5.75
N ASN A 294 5.16 2.79 -4.44
CA ASN A 294 5.36 3.77 -3.37
C ASN A 294 6.24 3.21 -2.22
N TYR A 295 6.08 3.71 -0.99
CA TYR A 295 6.98 3.43 0.12
C TYR A 295 6.71 2.06 0.77
N VAL A 296 7.77 1.29 1.01
CA VAL A 296 7.77 0.14 1.93
C VAL A 296 8.82 0.41 3.01
N GLU A 297 8.38 0.79 4.21
CA GLU A 297 9.27 1.24 5.27
C GLU A 297 9.13 0.45 6.58
N ARG A 298 10.23 0.35 7.35
CA ARG A 298 10.27 -0.20 8.72
C ARG A 298 9.63 -1.58 8.88
N SER A 299 9.61 -2.38 7.81
CA SER A 299 8.90 -3.66 7.77
C SER A 299 9.87 -4.84 7.85
N GLU A 300 9.46 -5.89 8.56
CA GLU A 300 10.24 -7.11 8.78
C GLU A 300 9.55 -8.32 8.12
N THR A 301 10.33 -9.23 7.53
CA THR A 301 9.82 -10.46 6.92
C THR A 301 10.70 -11.66 7.30
N ASP A 302 10.05 -12.76 7.72
CA ASP A 302 10.63 -14.10 7.95
C ASP A 302 9.79 -15.11 7.15
N VAL A 303 9.82 -14.94 5.83
CA VAL A 303 8.98 -15.67 4.86
C VAL A 303 9.87 -16.55 3.98
N ALA A 304 9.40 -17.77 3.69
CA ALA A 304 9.96 -18.56 2.59
C ALA A 304 9.28 -18.13 1.28
N VAL A 305 10.03 -17.49 0.38
CA VAL A 305 9.55 -16.94 -0.89
C VAL A 305 10.05 -17.79 -2.05
N SER A 306 9.13 -18.29 -2.89
CA SER A 306 9.44 -18.99 -4.14
C SER A 306 8.74 -18.35 -5.34
N GLY A 307 9.46 -18.27 -6.46
CA GLY A 307 8.89 -17.84 -7.75
C GLY A 307 9.83 -18.09 -8.92
N THR A 308 9.51 -17.53 -10.08
CA THR A 308 10.30 -17.71 -11.32
C THR A 308 11.06 -16.43 -11.66
N VAL A 309 10.38 -15.28 -11.72
CA VAL A 309 10.93 -14.01 -12.20
C VAL A 309 10.63 -12.88 -11.22
N ARG A 310 11.63 -12.00 -10.95
CA ARG A 310 11.51 -10.85 -10.05
C ARG A 310 11.04 -11.28 -8.66
N VAL A 311 11.89 -12.05 -7.99
CA VAL A 311 11.62 -12.63 -6.66
C VAL A 311 12.48 -11.93 -5.61
N GLY A 312 11.83 -11.32 -4.62
CA GLY A 312 12.49 -10.63 -3.52
C GLY A 312 12.06 -11.14 -2.15
N GLY A 313 12.97 -11.14 -1.17
CA GLY A 313 12.61 -11.48 0.21
C GLY A 313 11.61 -10.50 0.84
N LEU A 314 11.58 -9.25 0.38
CA LEU A 314 10.65 -8.20 0.84
C LEU A 314 9.71 -7.75 -0.30
N VAL A 315 10.24 -7.41 -1.47
CA VAL A 315 9.47 -6.87 -2.62
C VAL A 315 9.86 -7.56 -3.94
N GLY A 316 8.92 -7.98 -4.77
CA GLY A 316 9.23 -8.55 -6.09
C GLY A 316 9.81 -7.52 -7.05
N ASP A 317 9.01 -6.50 -7.38
CA ASP A 317 9.35 -5.38 -8.24
C ASP A 317 9.05 -4.04 -7.52
N MET A 318 9.98 -3.09 -7.57
CA MET A 318 9.75 -1.74 -7.02
C MET A 318 10.15 -0.63 -7.99
N SER A 319 9.33 0.42 -8.02
CA SER A 319 9.67 1.74 -8.56
C SER A 319 9.59 2.87 -7.54
N GLY A 320 8.99 2.61 -6.37
CA GLY A 320 9.01 3.50 -5.21
C GLY A 320 10.29 3.36 -4.37
N ARG A 321 10.15 3.35 -3.04
CA ARG A 321 11.30 3.34 -2.11
C ARG A 321 11.12 2.28 -1.04
N VAL A 322 12.17 1.49 -0.80
CA VAL A 322 12.23 0.50 0.28
C VAL A 322 13.24 0.99 1.32
N ALA A 323 12.82 1.24 2.55
CA ALA A 323 13.73 1.85 3.53
C ALA A 323 13.60 1.40 4.99
N GLY A 324 14.75 1.16 5.64
CA GLY A 324 14.81 0.71 7.04
C GLY A 324 14.19 -0.66 7.31
N CYS A 325 14.08 -1.50 6.29
CA CYS A 325 13.44 -2.82 6.37
C CYS A 325 14.42 -3.92 6.78
N THR A 326 13.88 -5.10 7.11
CA THR A 326 14.69 -6.31 7.34
C THR A 326 14.08 -7.52 6.66
N ALA A 327 14.85 -8.18 5.80
CA ALA A 327 14.50 -9.47 5.19
C ALA A 327 15.23 -10.64 5.88
N ASP A 328 14.50 -11.72 6.15
CA ASP A 328 14.95 -12.99 6.70
C ASP A 328 14.17 -14.13 6.00
N GLY A 329 14.48 -15.39 6.33
CA GLY A 329 13.90 -16.56 5.65
C GLY A 329 14.72 -17.05 4.44
N THR A 330 14.04 -17.52 3.39
CA THR A 330 14.68 -18.11 2.20
C THR A 330 14.04 -17.58 0.93
N VAL A 331 14.84 -17.24 -0.08
CA VAL A 331 14.36 -16.77 -1.39
C VAL A 331 14.88 -17.69 -2.49
N THR A 332 13.99 -18.18 -3.34
CA THR A 332 14.33 -19.07 -4.45
C THR A 332 13.60 -18.67 -5.73
N GLY A 333 14.32 -18.65 -6.86
CA GLY A 333 13.69 -18.56 -8.18
C GLY A 333 14.67 -18.66 -9.34
N GLU A 334 14.26 -18.26 -10.55
CA GLU A 334 15.11 -18.42 -11.76
C GLU A 334 15.83 -17.12 -12.13
N THR A 335 15.10 -16.03 -12.39
CA THR A 335 15.65 -14.76 -12.94
C THR A 335 15.33 -13.55 -12.08
N ASN A 336 16.30 -12.67 -11.86
CA ASN A 336 16.18 -11.43 -11.07
C ASN A 336 15.76 -11.74 -9.63
N ILE A 337 16.66 -12.39 -8.89
CA ILE A 337 16.42 -12.93 -7.55
C ILE A 337 17.23 -12.13 -6.53
N GLY A 338 16.55 -11.43 -5.61
CA GLY A 338 17.17 -10.56 -4.62
C GLY A 338 16.82 -10.92 -3.19
N GLY A 339 17.77 -10.73 -2.28
CA GLY A 339 17.50 -10.94 -0.85
C GLY A 339 16.44 -9.98 -0.28
N VAL A 340 16.32 -8.77 -0.83
CA VAL A 340 15.26 -7.81 -0.50
C VAL A 340 14.33 -7.63 -1.70
N VAL A 341 14.90 -7.32 -2.87
CA VAL A 341 14.15 -6.85 -4.05
C VAL A 341 14.50 -7.67 -5.29
N GLY A 342 13.53 -8.22 -6.01
CA GLY A 342 13.80 -8.89 -7.29
C GLY A 342 14.37 -7.92 -8.32
N GLU A 343 13.62 -6.85 -8.64
CA GLU A 343 14.03 -5.77 -9.54
C GLU A 343 13.73 -4.37 -8.97
N CYS A 344 14.69 -3.45 -9.10
CA CYS A 344 14.71 -2.17 -8.40
C CYS A 344 14.90 -0.99 -9.36
N TRP A 345 13.83 -0.23 -9.60
CA TRP A 345 13.83 1.02 -10.37
C TRP A 345 13.90 2.29 -9.51
N GLY A 346 13.77 2.17 -8.18
CA GLY A 346 13.71 3.29 -7.25
C GLY A 346 14.86 3.34 -6.23
N GLU A 347 14.58 3.62 -4.96
CA GLU A 347 15.60 3.75 -3.90
C GLU A 347 15.52 2.61 -2.87
N LEU A 348 16.61 1.86 -2.68
CA LEU A 348 16.79 0.92 -1.57
C LEU A 348 17.76 1.51 -0.53
N PHE A 349 17.25 1.91 0.64
CA PHE A 349 18.02 2.63 1.64
C PHE A 349 17.94 2.04 3.05
N GLY A 350 19.08 1.75 3.68
CA GLY A 350 19.11 1.43 5.11
C GLY A 350 18.60 0.03 5.48
N THR A 351 18.59 -0.92 4.54
CA THR A 351 17.93 -2.23 4.70
C THR A 351 18.91 -3.36 5.03
N VAL A 352 18.44 -4.38 5.76
CA VAL A 352 19.22 -5.56 6.17
C VAL A 352 18.64 -6.84 5.56
N ALA A 353 19.43 -7.60 4.80
CA ALA A 353 19.05 -8.92 4.27
C ALA A 353 19.84 -10.04 4.95
N LYS A 354 19.14 -10.88 5.72
CA LYS A 354 19.71 -12.03 6.45
C LYS A 354 19.43 -13.37 5.77
N ASN A 355 18.42 -13.38 4.92
CA ASN A 355 17.92 -14.53 4.18
C ASN A 355 18.96 -15.10 3.20
N SER A 356 18.90 -16.42 3.00
CA SER A 356 19.65 -17.07 1.93
C SER A 356 18.93 -16.96 0.58
N VAL A 357 19.70 -16.75 -0.49
CA VAL A 357 19.18 -16.53 -1.84
C VAL A 357 19.74 -17.59 -2.79
N GLU A 358 18.86 -18.27 -3.52
CA GLU A 358 19.20 -19.26 -4.54
C GLU A 358 18.49 -18.93 -5.88
N GLY A 359 19.21 -18.93 -7.00
CA GLY A 359 18.58 -18.84 -8.32
C GLY A 359 19.51 -19.02 -9.52
N GLU A 360 19.09 -18.67 -10.74
CA GLU A 360 19.87 -18.93 -11.95
C GLU A 360 20.57 -17.70 -12.53
N GLU A 361 19.85 -16.62 -12.84
CA GLU A 361 20.37 -15.42 -13.51
C GLU A 361 20.05 -14.14 -12.73
N SER A 362 21.04 -13.24 -12.59
CA SER A 362 20.93 -11.98 -11.83
C SER A 362 20.52 -12.23 -10.36
N VAL A 363 21.43 -12.85 -9.60
CA VAL A 363 21.18 -13.27 -8.20
C VAL A 363 21.97 -12.40 -7.23
N GLY A 364 21.28 -11.66 -6.36
CA GLY A 364 21.90 -10.71 -5.42
C GLY A 364 21.45 -10.88 -3.97
N GLY A 365 22.36 -10.64 -3.04
CA GLY A 365 22.04 -10.66 -1.60
C GLY A 365 21.10 -9.53 -1.14
N LEU A 366 20.98 -8.44 -1.90
CA LEU A 366 19.96 -7.39 -1.75
C LEU A 366 19.02 -7.36 -2.95
N ILE A 367 19.57 -7.22 -4.16
CA ILE A 367 18.80 -6.94 -5.38
C ILE A 367 19.21 -7.90 -6.50
N GLY A 368 18.24 -8.50 -7.19
CA GLY A 368 18.51 -9.28 -8.39
C GLY A 368 19.01 -8.39 -9.53
N GLU A 369 18.16 -7.49 -10.01
CA GLU A 369 18.47 -6.48 -11.03
C GLU A 369 18.20 -5.05 -10.51
N ASN A 370 19.18 -4.15 -10.64
CA ASN A 370 19.07 -2.76 -10.18
C ASN A 370 19.21 -1.78 -11.34
N HIS A 371 18.27 -0.85 -11.42
CA HIS A 371 18.26 0.37 -12.25
C HIS A 371 18.28 1.66 -11.41
N GLY A 372 18.09 1.55 -10.09
CA GLY A 372 17.97 2.67 -9.16
C GLY A 372 19.18 2.91 -8.23
N GLU A 373 18.90 3.54 -7.08
CA GLU A 373 19.90 3.92 -6.08
C GLU A 373 19.89 2.97 -4.87
N VAL A 374 21.09 2.63 -4.38
CA VAL A 374 21.28 1.72 -3.23
C VAL A 374 22.23 2.34 -2.23
N GLY A 375 21.77 2.52 -0.99
CA GLY A 375 22.51 3.17 0.08
C GLY A 375 22.38 2.46 1.43
N VAL A 376 23.46 2.42 2.21
CA VAL A 376 23.40 2.05 3.65
C VAL A 376 22.79 0.65 3.90
N CYS A 377 23.02 -0.31 3.00
CA CYS A 377 22.43 -1.64 3.09
C CYS A 377 23.45 -2.72 3.50
N SER A 378 22.96 -3.85 4.03
CA SER A 378 23.85 -4.97 4.40
C SER A 378 23.27 -6.35 4.18
N THR A 379 24.14 -7.32 3.85
CA THR A 379 23.77 -8.73 3.64
C THR A 379 24.50 -9.69 4.57
N HIS A 380 23.78 -10.69 5.08
CA HIS A 380 24.25 -11.68 6.07
C HIS A 380 23.92 -13.15 5.70
N GLY A 381 23.08 -13.40 4.68
CA GLY A 381 22.76 -14.75 4.19
C GLY A 381 23.48 -15.14 2.89
N ALA A 382 23.73 -16.44 2.70
CA ALA A 382 24.50 -16.94 1.55
C ALA A 382 23.76 -16.72 0.21
N VAL A 383 24.53 -16.43 -0.85
CA VAL A 383 24.00 -16.18 -2.20
C VAL A 383 24.57 -17.20 -3.19
N THR A 384 23.69 -17.97 -3.83
CA THR A 384 24.05 -19.03 -4.78
C THR A 384 23.30 -18.83 -6.10
N GLY A 385 24.01 -18.89 -7.23
CA GLY A 385 23.34 -19.03 -8.52
C GLY A 385 24.25 -19.31 -9.70
N THR A 386 23.72 -19.30 -10.91
CA THR A 386 24.49 -19.69 -12.10
C THR A 386 25.26 -18.51 -12.71
N SER A 387 24.61 -17.37 -12.94
CA SER A 387 25.23 -16.22 -13.60
C SER A 387 24.80 -14.86 -13.05
N ARG A 388 25.70 -13.86 -13.14
CA ARG A 388 25.55 -12.52 -12.56
C ARG A 388 25.21 -12.61 -11.06
N VAL A 389 26.13 -13.19 -10.29
CA VAL A 389 25.93 -13.43 -8.85
C VAL A 389 26.73 -12.41 -8.03
N GLY A 390 26.07 -11.69 -7.12
CA GLY A 390 26.72 -10.68 -6.28
C GLY A 390 26.26 -10.73 -4.82
N GLY A 391 27.17 -10.47 -3.87
CA GLY A 391 26.84 -10.46 -2.44
C GLY A 391 25.93 -9.30 -2.04
N LEU A 392 25.81 -8.27 -2.87
CA LEU A 392 24.80 -7.21 -2.80
C LEU A 392 23.85 -7.26 -4.00
N ILE A 393 24.36 -7.19 -5.23
CA ILE A 393 23.52 -7.02 -6.44
C ILE A 393 23.93 -8.02 -7.53
N GLY A 394 22.97 -8.72 -8.11
CA GLY A 394 23.22 -9.62 -9.25
C GLY A 394 23.68 -8.85 -10.48
N TRP A 395 22.82 -7.96 -10.99
CA TRP A 395 23.12 -7.02 -12.06
C TRP A 395 22.77 -5.59 -11.66
N ALA A 396 23.72 -4.66 -11.78
CA ALA A 396 23.49 -3.22 -11.66
C ALA A 396 23.69 -2.55 -13.03
N ALA A 397 22.61 -2.00 -13.59
CA ALA A 397 22.56 -1.40 -14.92
C ALA A 397 23.34 -0.07 -15.02
N ALA A 398 23.55 0.43 -16.24
CA ALA A 398 24.05 1.78 -16.47
C ALA A 398 23.10 2.84 -15.86
N GLY A 399 23.66 3.82 -15.14
CA GLY A 399 22.90 4.88 -14.45
C GLY A 399 22.71 4.63 -12.94
N THR A 400 22.98 3.42 -12.45
CA THR A 400 22.84 3.07 -11.03
C THR A 400 23.88 3.71 -10.12
N VAL A 401 23.52 3.91 -8.85
CA VAL A 401 24.46 4.29 -7.79
C VAL A 401 24.39 3.26 -6.66
N VAL A 402 25.52 2.62 -6.37
CA VAL A 402 25.66 1.62 -5.29
C VAL A 402 26.69 2.14 -4.29
N ALA A 403 26.22 2.50 -3.09
CA ALA A 403 27.01 3.20 -2.10
C ALA A 403 26.77 2.74 -0.66
N ASP A 404 27.75 3.04 0.21
CA ASP A 404 27.66 2.96 1.67
C ASP A 404 27.19 1.60 2.23
N SER A 405 27.39 0.51 1.48
CA SER A 405 26.79 -0.81 1.74
C SER A 405 27.84 -1.91 1.89
N TYR A 406 27.51 -3.00 2.60
CA TYR A 406 28.48 -4.09 2.83
C TYR A 406 27.88 -5.49 2.82
N THR A 407 28.72 -6.48 2.53
CA THR A 407 28.36 -7.89 2.63
C THR A 407 29.35 -8.64 3.52
N VAL A 408 28.86 -9.65 4.24
CA VAL A 408 29.68 -10.62 4.98
C VAL A 408 29.37 -12.06 4.58
N VAL A 409 28.96 -12.28 3.32
CA VAL A 409 28.39 -13.54 2.85
C VAL A 409 29.28 -14.22 1.82
N SER A 410 29.19 -15.55 1.74
CA SER A 410 29.77 -16.32 0.64
C SER A 410 28.92 -16.18 -0.62
N THR A 411 29.57 -15.88 -1.75
CA THR A 411 28.95 -15.87 -3.08
C THR A 411 29.40 -17.09 -3.89
N THR A 412 28.47 -17.81 -4.50
CA THR A 412 28.77 -19.01 -5.32
C THR A 412 28.09 -18.92 -6.69
N GLY A 413 28.85 -19.12 -7.76
CA GLY A 413 28.29 -19.29 -9.11
C GLY A 413 29.31 -19.57 -10.22
N GLU A 414 28.86 -19.59 -11.47
CA GLU A 414 29.67 -20.01 -12.62
C GLU A 414 30.20 -18.84 -13.49
N SER A 415 29.43 -17.75 -13.64
CA SER A 415 29.76 -16.65 -14.55
C SER A 415 29.43 -15.27 -13.96
N ALA A 416 30.34 -14.31 -14.10
CA ALA A 416 30.19 -12.95 -13.56
C ALA A 416 29.82 -12.96 -12.06
N VAL A 417 30.64 -13.63 -11.25
CA VAL A 417 30.49 -13.71 -9.80
C VAL A 417 31.40 -12.68 -9.14
N GLY A 418 30.80 -11.74 -8.42
CA GLY A 418 31.51 -10.72 -7.64
C GLY A 418 31.19 -10.80 -6.16
N ALA A 419 32.06 -10.25 -5.32
CA ALA A 419 31.78 -10.13 -3.90
C ALA A 419 30.67 -9.11 -3.63
N LEU A 420 30.66 -7.95 -4.32
CA LEU A 420 29.59 -6.95 -4.18
C LEU A 420 28.57 -7.05 -5.33
N VAL A 421 29.04 -6.97 -6.58
CA VAL A 421 28.18 -6.89 -7.76
C VAL A 421 28.56 -7.98 -8.77
N GLY A 422 27.59 -8.74 -9.28
CA GLY A 422 27.84 -9.75 -10.32
C GLY A 422 28.23 -9.13 -11.66
N LEU A 423 27.32 -8.34 -12.25
CA LEU A 423 27.53 -7.53 -13.45
C LEU A 423 27.28 -6.04 -13.15
N LEU A 424 28.20 -5.18 -13.59
CA LEU A 424 28.06 -3.72 -13.52
C LEU A 424 28.11 -3.10 -14.93
N GLY A 425 27.09 -2.32 -15.28
CA GLY A 425 26.91 -1.72 -16.60
C GLY A 425 25.83 -2.43 -17.44
N TRP A 426 26.01 -2.46 -18.75
CA TRP A 426 25.01 -2.80 -19.78
C TRP A 426 23.89 -1.76 -19.93
N GLU A 427 23.41 -1.59 -21.16
CA GLU A 427 22.61 -0.43 -21.61
C GLU A 427 21.16 -0.81 -21.90
N PHE A 428 20.21 -0.13 -21.25
CA PHE A 428 18.78 -0.15 -21.60
C PHE A 428 18.28 1.23 -22.07
N LEU A 429 18.93 2.32 -21.62
CA LEU A 429 18.59 3.70 -21.94
C LEU A 429 19.84 4.41 -22.48
N GLY A 430 19.76 4.90 -23.73
CA GLY A 430 20.95 5.25 -24.51
C GLY A 430 21.66 6.56 -24.13
N ASP A 431 22.98 6.57 -24.41
CA ASP A 431 23.93 7.69 -24.34
C ASP A 431 24.12 8.37 -22.95
N GLU A 432 25.36 8.31 -22.46
CA GLU A 432 25.92 9.03 -21.29
C GLU A 432 25.50 8.58 -19.86
N ALA A 433 24.70 7.52 -19.68
CA ALA A 433 24.40 6.99 -18.34
C ALA A 433 25.62 6.32 -17.68
N THR A 434 25.91 6.66 -16.42
CA THR A 434 27.07 6.13 -15.68
C THR A 434 26.68 5.28 -14.48
N ALA A 435 27.23 4.07 -14.36
CA ALA A 435 27.09 3.25 -13.14
C ALA A 435 28.21 3.59 -12.14
N GLU A 436 27.87 3.83 -10.87
CA GLU A 436 28.81 4.19 -9.80
C GLU A 436 28.80 3.12 -8.68
N LEU A 437 29.96 2.52 -8.39
CA LEU A 437 30.18 1.66 -7.22
C LEU A 437 31.28 2.24 -6.32
N ARG A 438 30.92 2.55 -5.07
CA ARG A 438 31.77 3.27 -4.11
C ARG A 438 31.43 2.93 -2.66
N ARG A 439 32.31 3.30 -1.72
CA ARG A 439 32.11 3.19 -0.25
C ARG A 439 31.47 1.84 0.11
N GLY A 440 32.19 0.75 -0.14
CA GLY A 440 31.63 -0.60 -0.10
C GLY A 440 32.62 -1.63 0.43
N TYR A 441 32.12 -2.55 1.24
CA TYR A 441 32.95 -3.52 1.97
C TYR A 441 32.46 -4.95 1.77
N TRP A 442 33.40 -5.89 1.62
CA TRP A 442 33.10 -7.33 1.60
C TRP A 442 34.03 -8.11 2.51
N ASN A 443 33.57 -9.27 3.00
CA ASN A 443 34.36 -10.16 3.82
C ASN A 443 35.24 -11.07 2.96
N VAL A 444 36.56 -10.89 3.03
CA VAL A 444 37.53 -11.69 2.25
C VAL A 444 37.75 -13.11 2.81
N ASP A 445 37.24 -13.41 4.02
CA ASP A 445 37.29 -14.78 4.55
C ASP A 445 36.16 -15.67 3.99
N GLU A 446 35.09 -15.06 3.46
CA GLU A 446 33.87 -15.75 2.98
C GLU A 446 33.83 -15.88 1.45
N THR A 447 34.60 -15.05 0.73
CA THR A 447 34.66 -15.06 -0.74
C THR A 447 36.02 -14.61 -1.27
N ASP A 448 36.59 -15.41 -2.19
CA ASP A 448 37.82 -15.10 -2.95
C ASP A 448 37.52 -14.23 -4.20
N HIS A 449 36.27 -13.82 -4.41
CA HIS A 449 35.86 -13.05 -5.60
C HIS A 449 36.29 -11.57 -5.53
N ASP A 450 36.65 -11.01 -6.68
CA ASP A 450 36.80 -9.56 -6.87
C ASP A 450 35.47 -8.84 -6.56
N PRO A 451 35.48 -7.54 -6.17
CA PRO A 451 34.26 -6.83 -5.80
C PRO A 451 33.21 -6.76 -6.92
N VAL A 452 33.63 -6.80 -8.18
CA VAL A 452 32.75 -6.84 -9.36
C VAL A 452 33.12 -8.04 -10.24
N GLY A 453 32.17 -8.92 -10.53
CA GLY A 453 32.39 -10.14 -11.30
C GLY A 453 32.61 -9.91 -12.80
N ARG A 454 31.92 -8.91 -13.37
CA ARG A 454 32.13 -8.39 -14.73
C ARG A 454 31.72 -6.92 -14.83
N ILE A 455 32.45 -6.16 -15.63
CA ILE A 455 32.07 -4.80 -16.05
C ILE A 455 31.80 -4.83 -17.55
N GLU A 456 30.64 -4.32 -17.97
CA GLU A 456 30.26 -4.17 -19.38
C GLU A 456 29.84 -2.71 -19.61
N ALA A 457 30.83 -1.84 -19.88
CA ALA A 457 30.57 -0.49 -20.34
C ALA A 457 30.04 -0.54 -21.79
N GLY A 458 28.86 0.05 -22.02
CA GLY A 458 28.37 0.41 -23.35
C GLY A 458 29.07 1.67 -23.86
N ASP A 459 28.33 2.58 -24.50
CA ASP A 459 28.84 3.92 -24.83
C ASP A 459 28.87 4.87 -23.60
N GLY A 460 28.28 4.46 -22.46
CA GLY A 460 28.39 5.12 -21.14
C GLY A 460 29.60 4.68 -20.29
N ASP A 461 30.00 5.50 -19.31
CA ASP A 461 31.17 5.25 -18.43
C ASP A 461 30.80 4.47 -17.16
N VAL A 462 31.65 3.53 -16.73
CA VAL A 462 31.42 2.72 -15.50
C VAL A 462 32.49 3.04 -14.47
N THR A 463 32.09 3.70 -13.39
CA THR A 463 32.99 4.17 -12.33
C THR A 463 32.97 3.23 -11.14
N VAL A 464 34.11 2.58 -10.87
CA VAL A 464 34.38 1.89 -9.61
C VAL A 464 35.40 2.70 -8.81
N GLU A 465 34.97 3.30 -7.69
CA GLU A 465 35.85 4.04 -6.78
C GLU A 465 36.75 3.08 -5.98
N SER A 466 37.78 2.52 -6.62
CA SER A 466 38.74 1.57 -6.02
C SER A 466 39.45 2.01 -4.72
N LYS A 467 39.30 3.27 -4.28
CA LYS A 467 39.79 3.77 -2.99
C LYS A 467 38.78 3.66 -1.84
N THR A 468 37.50 3.52 -2.17
CA THR A 468 36.38 3.44 -1.22
C THR A 468 35.71 2.06 -1.25
N ILE A 469 36.08 1.20 -2.20
CA ILE A 469 35.76 -0.23 -2.25
C ILE A 469 36.90 -1.03 -1.59
N THR A 470 36.62 -1.82 -0.55
CA THR A 470 37.67 -2.48 0.25
C THR A 470 37.21 -3.81 0.86
N GLY A 471 37.94 -4.90 0.58
CA GLY A 471 37.77 -6.17 1.26
C GLY A 471 38.51 -6.17 2.60
N ILE A 472 37.86 -6.65 3.67
CA ILE A 472 38.39 -6.72 5.04
C ILE A 472 38.09 -8.09 5.67
N GLU A 473 38.86 -8.49 6.68
CA GLU A 473 38.65 -9.78 7.36
C GLU A 473 37.41 -9.77 8.27
N SER A 474 36.87 -10.94 8.61
CA SER A 474 35.64 -11.13 9.38
C SER A 474 35.63 -10.39 10.72
N ASP A 475 36.78 -10.38 11.42
CA ASP A 475 36.92 -9.71 12.71
C ASP A 475 36.86 -8.18 12.61
N LYS A 476 37.04 -7.62 11.40
CA LYS A 476 36.96 -6.18 11.13
C LYS A 476 35.54 -5.68 10.99
N PHE A 477 34.56 -6.55 10.77
CA PHE A 477 33.15 -6.17 10.81
C PHE A 477 32.60 -6.05 12.24
N VAL A 478 33.33 -6.41 13.30
CA VAL A 478 32.72 -6.55 14.65
C VAL A 478 33.15 -5.44 15.61
N GLY A 479 32.20 -4.88 16.37
CA GLY A 479 32.51 -3.99 17.49
C GLY A 479 33.18 -2.69 17.05
N THR A 480 34.19 -2.26 17.81
CA THR A 480 35.00 -1.07 17.48
C THR A 480 35.85 -1.26 16.23
N ALA A 481 36.19 -2.50 15.86
CA ALA A 481 36.98 -2.76 14.65
C ALA A 481 36.25 -2.29 13.40
N ALA A 482 34.92 -2.40 13.35
CA ALA A 482 34.11 -1.85 12.27
C ALA A 482 34.35 -0.34 12.10
N THR A 483 34.35 0.43 13.19
CA THR A 483 34.60 1.88 13.13
C THR A 483 36.04 2.26 12.78
N GLU A 484 37.00 1.35 13.03
CA GLU A 484 38.43 1.56 12.73
C GLU A 484 38.81 1.16 11.29
N HIS A 485 38.06 0.24 10.68
CA HIS A 485 38.37 -0.35 9.37
C HIS A 485 37.38 0.02 8.27
N MET A 486 36.11 0.27 8.58
CA MET A 486 35.07 0.69 7.62
C MET A 486 35.03 2.22 7.48
N THR A 487 36.21 2.86 7.35
CA THR A 487 36.39 4.32 7.48
C THR A 487 35.73 5.17 6.39
N ALA A 488 35.16 4.55 5.35
CA ALA A 488 34.36 5.24 4.34
C ALA A 488 32.92 5.51 4.81
N PHE A 489 32.43 4.80 5.83
CA PHE A 489 31.07 4.92 6.37
C PHE A 489 30.96 6.03 7.42
N ASN A 490 29.81 6.71 7.43
CA ASN A 490 29.47 7.62 8.51
C ASN A 490 28.78 6.89 9.69
N PHE A 491 29.57 6.51 10.69
CA PHE A 491 29.09 5.91 11.95
C PHE A 491 28.42 6.88 12.94
N GLN A 492 28.25 8.16 12.56
CA GLN A 492 27.50 9.14 13.34
C GLN A 492 26.09 9.37 12.79
N GLU A 493 25.90 9.20 11.48
CA GLU A 493 24.65 9.47 10.79
C GLU A 493 23.98 8.19 10.28
N HIS A 494 24.70 7.32 9.55
CA HIS A 494 24.10 6.24 8.75
C HIS A 494 24.35 4.82 9.27
N TRP A 495 25.34 4.60 10.15
CA TRP A 495 25.71 3.25 10.60
C TRP A 495 25.89 3.18 12.12
N GLN A 496 25.24 2.20 12.76
CA GLN A 496 25.40 1.93 14.18
C GLN A 496 26.33 0.72 14.43
N SER A 497 27.45 0.93 15.11
CA SER A 497 28.34 -0.15 15.56
C SER A 497 27.72 -0.97 16.69
N ARG A 498 27.82 -2.30 16.64
CA ARG A 498 27.34 -3.21 17.70
C ARG A 498 28.50 -3.94 18.37
N SER A 499 28.49 -4.09 19.69
CA SER A 499 29.63 -4.58 20.50
C SER A 499 30.25 -5.91 20.06
N ASP A 500 29.41 -6.81 19.53
CA ASP A 500 29.67 -8.23 19.28
C ASP A 500 29.08 -8.70 17.94
N LYS A 501 28.64 -7.77 17.08
CA LYS A 501 28.00 -8.05 15.79
C LYS A 501 28.42 -7.02 14.72
N ALA A 502 28.13 -7.36 13.46
CA ALA A 502 28.29 -6.44 12.32
C ALA A 502 27.47 -5.14 12.49
N PRO A 503 27.85 -3.99 11.89
CA PRO A 503 27.06 -2.76 11.97
C PRO A 503 25.65 -2.97 11.43
N VAL A 504 24.68 -2.22 11.95
CA VAL A 504 23.35 -2.10 11.35
C VAL A 504 23.15 -0.70 10.80
N PRO A 505 22.32 -0.55 9.76
CA PRO A 505 21.89 0.76 9.32
C PRO A 505 21.32 1.55 10.48
N HIS A 506 21.69 2.83 10.56
CA HIS A 506 21.11 3.82 11.44
C HIS A 506 20.33 4.78 10.55
N VAL A 507 19.07 4.42 10.29
CA VAL A 507 18.28 5.04 9.23
C VAL A 507 17.42 6.13 9.85
N GLN A 508 17.81 7.39 9.65
CA GLN A 508 16.95 8.53 9.93
C GLN A 508 15.91 8.67 8.81
N LEU A 509 14.91 7.79 8.84
CA LEU A 509 13.71 7.92 8.02
C LEU A 509 12.87 9.12 8.47
N PRO A 510 12.07 9.73 7.59
CA PRO A 510 11.06 10.71 8.00
C PRO A 510 10.23 10.09 9.11
N ASN A 511 10.08 10.78 10.24
CA ASN A 511 9.29 10.24 11.35
C ASN A 511 7.88 9.87 10.87
N VAL A 512 7.37 8.73 11.31
CA VAL A 512 5.94 8.45 11.15
C VAL A 512 5.21 9.42 12.07
N PHE A 513 4.27 10.17 11.49
CA PHE A 513 3.38 11.04 12.23
C PHE A 513 1.98 10.48 12.15
N ASP A 514 1.58 9.80 13.21
CA ASP A 514 0.26 9.21 13.33
C ASP A 514 -0.78 10.25 13.69
N ILE A 515 -1.99 10.07 13.17
CA ILE A 515 -3.15 10.83 13.61
C ILE A 515 -3.93 9.94 14.57
N ALA A 516 -3.87 10.29 15.86
CA ALA A 516 -4.40 9.46 16.93
C ALA A 516 -5.92 9.59 17.08
N GLU A 517 -6.45 10.81 16.98
CA GLU A 517 -7.86 11.15 17.14
C GLU A 517 -8.18 12.44 16.34
N THR A 518 -9.43 12.61 15.91
CA THR A 518 -9.98 13.91 15.45
C THR A 518 -10.98 14.46 16.49
N SER A 519 -11.26 15.77 16.44
CA SER A 519 -12.29 16.39 17.28
C SER A 519 -13.71 16.04 16.86
N THR A 520 -13.89 15.61 15.61
CA THR A 520 -15.12 15.04 15.03
C THR A 520 -14.79 14.43 13.66
N SER A 521 -15.43 13.33 13.27
CA SER A 521 -15.51 12.91 11.86
C SER A 521 -16.74 13.51 11.16
N GLN A 522 -17.67 14.18 11.85
CA GLN A 522 -18.82 14.84 11.23
C GLN A 522 -19.00 16.29 11.70
N LEU A 523 -19.09 17.21 10.74
CA LEU A 523 -19.32 18.62 11.01
C LEU A 523 -20.50 19.15 10.22
N SER A 524 -21.34 19.99 10.82
CA SER A 524 -22.40 20.68 10.08
C SER A 524 -22.41 22.16 10.39
N VAL A 525 -22.37 22.97 9.33
CA VAL A 525 -22.15 24.41 9.36
C VAL A 525 -23.08 25.08 8.35
N ALA A 526 -23.53 26.31 8.63
CA ALA A 526 -24.25 27.09 7.62
C ALA A 526 -23.28 27.64 6.58
N ALA A 527 -23.73 27.83 5.33
CA ALA A 527 -22.88 28.30 4.22
C ALA A 527 -22.29 29.71 4.41
N ASP A 528 -22.74 30.48 5.41
CA ASP A 528 -22.23 31.80 5.81
C ASP A 528 -21.48 31.80 7.16
N GLU A 529 -21.28 30.62 7.77
CA GLU A 529 -20.51 30.42 9.00
C GLU A 529 -19.08 29.93 8.72
N THR A 530 -18.29 29.80 9.79
CA THR A 530 -16.96 29.16 9.77
C THR A 530 -16.96 27.90 10.63
N PHE A 531 -16.04 26.99 10.36
CA PHE A 531 -15.87 25.75 11.11
C PHE A 531 -14.42 25.51 11.53
N ASP A 532 -14.23 24.64 12.52
CA ASP A 532 -12.93 24.24 13.03
C ASP A 532 -12.77 22.72 12.86
N ILE A 533 -11.57 22.26 12.50
CA ILE A 533 -11.20 20.83 12.53
C ILE A 533 -9.95 20.68 13.38
N GLU A 534 -10.00 19.84 14.41
CA GLU A 534 -8.89 19.54 15.30
C GLU A 534 -8.48 18.07 15.18
N VAL A 535 -7.18 17.79 15.19
CA VAL A 535 -6.63 16.44 15.18
C VAL A 535 -5.46 16.32 16.15
N THR A 536 -5.34 15.19 16.83
CA THR A 536 -4.15 14.84 17.63
C THR A 536 -3.13 14.17 16.72
N VAL A 537 -1.99 14.81 16.49
CA VAL A 537 -0.86 14.24 15.76
C VAL A 537 0.22 13.82 16.74
N GLU A 538 0.69 12.58 16.65
CA GLU A 538 1.81 12.04 17.41
C GLU A 538 2.99 11.72 16.50
N ASN A 539 4.20 12.06 16.93
CA ASN A 539 5.42 11.58 16.28
C ASN A 539 5.81 10.23 16.89
N THR A 540 5.57 9.14 16.16
CA THR A 540 5.94 7.77 16.53
C THR A 540 7.34 7.37 16.01
N GLY A 541 8.06 8.28 15.37
CA GLY A 541 9.47 8.14 15.01
C GLY A 541 10.46 8.40 16.15
N GLU A 542 11.73 8.08 15.92
CA GLU A 542 12.79 8.13 16.95
C GLU A 542 13.50 9.50 17.08
N GLU A 543 13.22 10.49 16.22
CA GLU A 543 13.84 11.82 16.29
C GLU A 543 12.84 12.97 16.41
N THR A 544 13.31 14.22 16.52
CA THR A 544 12.44 15.40 16.44
C THR A 544 12.32 15.87 14.98
N ALA A 545 11.10 15.94 14.42
CA ALA A 545 10.88 16.40 13.05
C ALA A 545 9.70 17.37 12.95
N THR A 546 9.60 18.05 11.80
CA THR A 546 8.47 18.91 11.43
C THR A 546 7.58 18.16 10.43
N GLN A 547 6.29 18.03 10.74
CA GLN A 547 5.28 17.46 9.86
C GLN A 547 4.38 18.54 9.29
N ARG A 548 4.13 18.48 7.99
CA ARG A 548 3.01 19.18 7.35
C ARG A 548 1.73 18.39 7.56
N VAL A 549 0.75 18.98 8.21
CA VAL A 549 -0.61 18.42 8.36
C VAL A 549 -1.50 19.16 7.38
N SER A 550 -2.13 18.43 6.46
CA SER A 550 -2.98 19.01 5.41
C SER A 550 -4.41 18.57 5.59
N LEU A 551 -5.34 19.50 5.44
CA LEU A 551 -6.77 19.27 5.32
C LEU A 551 -7.15 19.34 3.84
N LEU A 552 -7.86 18.32 3.37
CA LEU A 552 -8.42 18.22 2.03
C LEU A 552 -9.94 18.14 2.14
N VAL A 553 -10.66 18.65 1.13
CA VAL A 553 -12.13 18.58 1.05
C VAL A 553 -12.50 18.06 -0.35
N ASN A 554 -13.24 16.94 -0.41
CA ASN A 554 -13.46 16.15 -1.63
C ASN A 554 -12.15 15.75 -2.36
N GLY A 555 -11.04 15.59 -1.63
CA GLY A 555 -9.72 15.30 -2.19
C GLY A 555 -8.92 16.51 -2.71
N ASP A 556 -9.51 17.71 -2.75
CA ASP A 556 -8.79 18.95 -3.08
C ASP A 556 -8.14 19.55 -1.82
N SER A 557 -6.89 20.03 -1.93
CA SER A 557 -6.17 20.69 -0.83
C SER A 557 -6.90 21.94 -0.35
N PHE A 558 -7.43 21.91 0.88
CA PHE A 558 -8.24 22.99 1.46
C PHE A 558 -7.40 23.93 2.34
N GLU A 559 -6.67 23.39 3.33
CA GLU A 559 -5.70 24.17 4.12
C GLU A 559 -4.58 23.27 4.70
N HIS A 560 -3.54 23.87 5.28
CA HIS A 560 -2.42 23.16 5.90
C HIS A 560 -1.77 23.92 7.04
N THR A 561 -1.02 23.20 7.88
CA THR A 561 -0.11 23.78 8.87
C THR A 561 1.10 22.88 9.07
N GLU A 562 2.10 23.36 9.81
CA GLU A 562 3.30 22.59 10.17
C GLU A 562 3.47 22.52 11.68
N THR A 563 3.69 21.31 12.21
CA THR A 563 3.97 21.07 13.62
C THR A 563 5.32 20.38 13.80
N GLN A 564 6.04 20.70 14.89
CA GLN A 564 7.31 20.05 15.22
C GLN A 564 7.19 19.31 16.55
N LEU A 565 7.42 17.99 16.52
CA LEU A 565 7.24 17.09 17.65
C LEU A 565 8.50 16.24 17.87
N LYS A 566 8.82 15.96 19.14
CA LYS A 566 9.83 14.99 19.59
C LYS A 566 9.28 13.55 19.52
N PRO A 567 10.13 12.52 19.70
CA PRO A 567 9.69 11.13 19.78
C PRO A 567 8.66 10.92 20.90
N GLY A 568 7.52 10.32 20.56
CA GLY A 568 6.39 10.11 21.48
C GLY A 568 5.80 11.41 22.04
N GLU A 569 5.99 12.54 21.35
CA GLU A 569 5.32 13.81 21.66
C GLU A 569 4.12 13.95 20.72
N SER A 570 2.93 14.05 21.31
CA SER A 570 1.68 14.34 20.60
C SER A 570 1.26 15.80 20.82
N THR A 571 0.65 16.42 19.81
CA THR A 571 -0.02 17.72 19.93
C THR A 571 -1.37 17.71 19.23
N GLN A 572 -2.27 18.53 19.72
CA GLN A 572 -3.43 18.93 18.94
C GLN A 572 -3.00 19.93 17.86
N VAL A 573 -3.53 19.75 16.66
CA VAL A 573 -3.42 20.60 15.49
C VAL A 573 -4.82 21.06 15.14
N VAL A 574 -5.07 22.37 15.16
CA VAL A 574 -6.40 22.94 14.93
C VAL A 574 -6.37 23.82 13.69
N PHE A 575 -7.24 23.51 12.73
CA PHE A 575 -7.58 24.35 11.60
C PHE A 575 -8.76 25.24 12.00
N GLU A 576 -8.47 26.40 12.60
CA GLU A 576 -9.50 27.33 13.11
C GLU A 576 -10.07 28.25 12.00
N GLY A 577 -11.38 28.51 12.04
CA GLY A 577 -12.03 29.58 11.30
C GLY A 577 -12.17 29.34 9.79
N LEU A 578 -12.24 28.09 9.36
CA LEU A 578 -12.35 27.69 7.96
C LEU A 578 -13.68 28.17 7.34
N PRO A 579 -13.68 28.80 6.15
CA PRO A 579 -14.88 29.35 5.53
C PRO A 579 -15.76 28.26 4.90
N ALA A 580 -16.98 28.07 5.44
CA ALA A 580 -17.94 27.13 4.84
C ALA A 580 -18.42 27.59 3.45
N ALA A 581 -18.34 28.88 3.15
CA ALA A 581 -18.75 29.48 1.88
C ALA A 581 -17.93 29.02 0.66
N ASP A 582 -16.71 28.52 0.87
CA ASP A 582 -15.83 28.02 -0.19
C ASP A 582 -16.13 26.54 -0.54
N ILE A 583 -17.01 25.89 0.23
CA ILE A 583 -17.49 24.53 0.01
C ILE A 583 -18.93 24.61 -0.53
N PRO A 584 -19.32 23.84 -1.57
CA PRO A 584 -20.69 23.83 -2.06
C PRO A 584 -21.73 23.44 -0.97
N VAL A 585 -22.99 23.82 -1.18
CA VAL A 585 -24.08 23.34 -0.32
C VAL A 585 -24.32 21.87 -0.62
N GLY A 586 -24.11 21.02 0.39
CA GLY A 586 -24.15 19.56 0.28
C GLY A 586 -23.43 18.89 1.45
N THR A 587 -23.27 17.58 1.35
CA THR A 587 -22.32 16.83 2.19
C THR A 587 -21.07 16.56 1.37
N HIS A 588 -19.92 16.84 1.96
CA HIS A 588 -18.60 16.70 1.35
C HIS A 588 -17.72 15.87 2.26
N SER A 589 -16.81 15.06 1.71
CA SER A 589 -15.77 14.42 2.53
C SER A 589 -14.69 15.45 2.89
N PHE A 590 -14.04 15.24 4.03
CA PHE A 590 -12.76 15.85 4.32
C PHE A 590 -11.76 14.79 4.78
N THR A 591 -10.49 15.01 4.45
CA THR A 591 -9.37 14.14 4.84
C THR A 591 -8.34 15.01 5.53
N VAL A 592 -7.94 14.66 6.76
CA VAL A 592 -6.75 15.24 7.38
C VAL A 592 -5.62 14.23 7.25
N GLN A 593 -4.50 14.65 6.68
CA GLN A 593 -3.36 13.76 6.43
C GLN A 593 -2.03 14.38 6.85
N THR A 594 -1.14 13.51 7.32
CA THR A 594 0.31 13.74 7.35
C THR A 594 0.91 13.23 6.04
N GLY A 595 2.23 13.02 5.98
CA GLY A 595 2.85 12.35 4.83
C GLY A 595 2.69 10.82 4.85
N GLU A 596 2.37 10.26 6.02
CA GLU A 596 2.47 8.81 6.30
C GLU A 596 1.19 8.21 6.91
N ASN A 597 0.23 9.04 7.33
CA ASN A 597 -1.04 8.61 7.95
C ASN A 597 -2.16 9.62 7.63
N SER A 598 -3.41 9.17 7.58
CA SER A 598 -4.59 10.00 7.32
C SER A 598 -5.80 9.58 8.16
N THR A 599 -6.76 10.48 8.26
CA THR A 599 -8.07 10.25 8.88
C THR A 599 -9.12 11.06 8.13
N GLU A 600 -10.34 10.54 8.06
CA GLU A 600 -11.40 11.13 7.24
C GLU A 600 -12.62 11.54 8.07
N GLY A 601 -13.48 12.31 7.43
CA GLY A 601 -14.75 12.76 7.96
C GLY A 601 -15.62 13.39 6.88
N THR A 602 -16.71 14.02 7.30
CA THR A 602 -17.67 14.70 6.42
C THR A 602 -18.05 16.08 6.96
N ILE A 603 -18.34 16.99 6.04
CA ILE A 603 -18.87 18.31 6.32
C ILE A 603 -20.18 18.54 5.55
N SER A 604 -21.28 18.72 6.28
CA SER A 604 -22.60 19.06 5.74
C SER A 604 -22.84 20.56 5.81
N VAL A 605 -22.60 21.23 4.68
CA VAL A 605 -22.81 22.67 4.47
C VAL A 605 -24.27 22.94 4.14
N LYS A 606 -24.97 23.65 5.02
CA LYS A 606 -26.40 23.95 4.91
C LYS A 606 -26.64 25.30 4.25
N SER A 607 -27.55 25.35 3.28
CA SER A 607 -28.00 26.62 2.69
C SER A 607 -28.64 27.51 3.76
N THR A 608 -28.17 28.76 3.87
CA THR A 608 -28.80 29.76 4.73
C THR A 608 -30.10 30.25 4.07
N THR A 609 -31.24 29.74 4.54
CA THR A 609 -32.53 30.38 4.25
C THR A 609 -32.59 31.71 4.99
N LEU A 610 -32.43 32.82 4.26
CA LEU A 610 -32.85 34.14 4.72
C LEU A 610 -34.34 34.04 5.08
N GLY A 611 -34.65 34.15 6.38
CA GLY A 611 -36.03 34.13 6.84
C GLY A 611 -36.79 35.33 6.27
N ASP A 612 -37.92 35.05 5.62
CA ASP A 612 -38.85 36.10 5.17
C ASP A 612 -39.23 37.00 6.36
N GLU A 613 -38.83 38.27 6.32
CA GLU A 613 -39.33 39.25 7.29
C GLU A 613 -40.85 39.43 7.15
N ASP A 614 -41.52 39.49 8.30
CA ASP A 614 -42.97 39.66 8.46
C ASP A 614 -43.60 40.58 7.40
N THR A 615 -44.51 40.05 6.58
CA THR A 615 -45.35 40.86 5.69
C THR A 615 -46.48 41.54 6.47
N PRO A 616 -46.53 42.88 6.58
CA PRO A 616 -47.65 43.57 7.20
C PRO A 616 -48.73 43.84 6.16
N SER A 617 -49.89 43.23 6.34
CA SER A 617 -51.12 43.58 5.61
C SER A 617 -51.51 45.06 5.81
N ALA A 618 -51.76 45.80 4.72
CA ALA A 618 -52.96 46.63 4.55
C ALA A 618 -53.03 47.33 3.16
N ASP A 619 -54.17 47.13 2.50
CA ASP A 619 -54.85 47.93 1.48
C ASP A 619 -54.29 49.33 1.10
N ASN A 620 -54.20 49.61 -0.21
CA ASN A 620 -55.12 50.59 -0.84
C ASN A 620 -55.25 50.43 -2.37
N GLU A 621 -56.40 50.80 -2.91
CA GLU A 621 -56.74 50.77 -4.33
C GLU A 621 -56.02 51.87 -5.14
N THR A 622 -55.74 51.65 -6.44
CA THR A 622 -56.49 52.34 -7.54
C THR A 622 -56.02 51.96 -8.97
N ALA A 623 -56.92 51.25 -9.67
CA ALA A 623 -57.37 51.45 -11.06
C ALA A 623 -56.46 52.06 -12.17
N THR A 624 -56.36 51.30 -13.29
CA THR A 624 -56.41 51.75 -14.71
C THR A 624 -55.27 52.66 -15.24
N SER A 625 -54.65 52.45 -16.40
CA SER A 625 -55.12 51.92 -17.71
C SER A 625 -53.95 51.75 -18.70
N THR A 626 -53.98 50.73 -19.56
CA THR A 626 -53.27 50.73 -20.86
C THR A 626 -54.04 51.58 -21.90
N PRO A 627 -53.35 52.23 -22.86
CA PRO A 627 -53.04 51.56 -24.14
C PRO A 627 -51.68 51.96 -24.80
N GLU A 628 -51.20 51.13 -25.72
CA GLU A 628 -50.12 51.46 -26.69
C GLU A 628 -50.65 52.42 -27.79
N PRO A 629 -49.79 53.08 -28.62
CA PRO A 629 -49.16 52.38 -29.77
C PRO A 629 -47.76 52.87 -30.25
N ASP A 630 -47.03 51.94 -30.87
CA ASP A 630 -46.15 52.02 -32.08
C ASP A 630 -45.63 53.39 -32.62
N SER A 631 -44.30 53.55 -32.78
CA SER A 631 -43.64 53.85 -34.09
C SER A 631 -42.11 54.18 -34.06
N THR A 632 -41.36 53.46 -34.92
CA THR A 632 -40.15 53.84 -35.71
C THR A 632 -38.80 54.25 -35.08
N ASP A 633 -37.74 53.53 -35.52
CA ASP A 633 -36.36 53.90 -35.92
C ASP A 633 -35.52 54.87 -35.03
N ASP A 634 -34.22 54.64 -34.74
CA ASP A 634 -33.13 54.37 -35.70
C ASP A 634 -31.78 54.02 -35.01
N ASN A 635 -30.89 53.31 -35.73
CA ASN A 635 -29.43 53.11 -35.55
C ASN A 635 -28.80 52.50 -34.26
N GLY A 636 -28.08 51.38 -34.44
CA GLY A 636 -27.07 50.82 -33.51
C GLY A 636 -25.65 51.41 -33.73
N PRO A 637 -24.51 50.70 -33.47
CA PRO A 637 -24.34 49.24 -33.28
C PRO A 637 -23.55 48.81 -32.00
N GLY A 638 -23.56 47.50 -31.68
CA GLY A 638 -22.70 46.92 -30.63
C GLY A 638 -22.91 45.43 -30.34
N PHE A 639 -21.97 44.59 -30.80
CA PHE A 639 -21.79 43.14 -30.54
C PHE A 639 -21.80 42.78 -29.03
N GLY A 640 -22.13 41.56 -28.57
CA GLY A 640 -22.59 40.34 -29.27
C GLY A 640 -22.76 39.11 -28.34
N ILE A 641 -23.50 38.11 -28.84
CA ILE A 641 -23.49 36.66 -28.53
C ILE A 641 -22.16 36.08 -27.98
N GLY A 642 -22.09 34.95 -27.25
CA GLY A 642 -23.11 33.97 -26.86
C GLY A 642 -22.63 32.51 -27.05
N ALA A 643 -22.79 31.67 -26.02
CA ALA A 643 -22.65 30.19 -25.96
C ALA A 643 -21.25 29.51 -25.98
N ALA A 644 -21.04 28.65 -24.95
CA ALA A 644 -20.40 27.32 -24.88
C ALA A 644 -19.07 26.98 -25.61
N LEU A 645 -18.11 26.36 -24.89
CA LEU A 645 -17.86 24.89 -24.91
C LEU A 645 -16.72 24.46 -23.92
N THR A 646 -16.87 23.26 -23.36
CA THR A 646 -15.86 22.26 -22.85
C THR A 646 -14.39 22.63 -22.56
N GLY A 647 -13.87 22.09 -21.45
CA GLY A 647 -12.42 21.92 -21.22
C GLY A 647 -12.11 20.79 -20.22
N VAL A 648 -11.76 19.59 -20.72
CA VAL A 648 -11.24 18.46 -19.93
C VAL A 648 -9.78 18.74 -19.52
N GLY A 649 -9.38 18.36 -18.31
CA GLY A 649 -8.08 18.69 -17.72
C GLY A 649 -7.30 17.50 -17.19
N THR A 650 -7.00 16.48 -18.01
CA THR A 650 -6.08 15.39 -17.65
C THR A 650 -4.63 15.84 -17.86
N GLY A 651 -3.85 15.93 -16.78
CA GLY A 651 -2.47 16.44 -16.80
C GLY A 651 -1.43 15.36 -16.54
N ALA A 652 -0.97 14.66 -17.58
CA ALA A 652 0.17 13.74 -17.49
C ALA A 652 1.48 14.53 -17.30
N TYR A 653 2.39 14.05 -16.44
CA TYR A 653 3.71 14.65 -16.24
C TYR A 653 4.82 13.63 -16.52
N LEU A 654 5.46 13.75 -17.69
CA LEU A 654 6.74 13.11 -17.97
C LEU A 654 7.74 14.14 -18.50
N LEU A 655 8.80 14.29 -17.71
CA LEU A 655 10.21 14.44 -18.09
C LEU A 655 10.52 14.89 -19.54
N SER A 656 11.17 16.05 -19.69
CA SER A 656 12.37 16.10 -20.56
C SER A 656 13.32 17.24 -20.23
N HIS A 657 14.58 16.93 -20.45
CA HIS A 657 15.79 17.60 -20.02
C HIS A 657 16.31 18.62 -21.07
N ARG A 658 17.39 19.33 -20.69
CA ARG A 658 18.52 19.83 -21.50
C ARG A 658 18.57 21.29 -22.04
N LEU A 659 19.69 21.92 -21.64
CA LEU A 659 20.59 22.82 -22.39
C LEU A 659 20.08 24.21 -22.81
N GLY A 660 20.91 25.26 -22.63
CA GLY A 660 20.53 26.56 -23.23
C GLY A 660 21.40 27.81 -23.16
N ARG A 661 22.49 27.89 -22.40
CA ARG A 661 23.71 28.70 -22.68
C ARG A 661 23.61 30.22 -23.07
N ASP A 662 24.36 31.06 -22.34
CA ASP A 662 24.89 32.41 -22.68
C ASP A 662 23.90 33.50 -23.19
N THR A 663 23.79 34.66 -22.52
CA THR A 663 24.78 35.74 -22.68
C THR A 663 24.59 36.92 -21.70
N SER A 664 25.73 37.50 -21.29
CA SER A 664 26.02 38.90 -20.86
C SER A 664 24.92 39.98 -20.91
N THR A 665 24.89 41.04 -20.09
CA THR A 665 25.91 41.74 -19.28
C THR A 665 25.30 42.18 -17.91
N ASP A 666 25.82 43.04 -17.02
CA ASP A 666 27.01 43.94 -16.91
C ASP A 666 27.36 44.16 -15.41
N ASP A 667 28.50 44.83 -15.13
CA ASP A 667 29.05 45.33 -13.83
C ASP A 667 29.36 44.33 -12.68
#